data_AF-A0A2E3EA43-F1
#
_entry.id   AF-A0A2E3EA43-F1
#
_cell.length_a   1.000
_cell.length_b   1.000
_cell.length_c   1.000
_cell.angle_alpha   90.00
_cell.angle_beta   90.00
_cell.angle_gamma   90.00
#
_symmetry.space_group_name_H-M   'P 1'
#
loop_
_entity.id
_entity.type
_entity.pdbx_description
1 polymer ?
#
loop_
_entity_poly.entity_id
_entity_poly.type
_entity_poly.pdbx_seq_one_letter_code
_entity_poly.pdbx_strand_id
1 'polypeptide(L)'
;MFLSKNIIKIIFNCFFVFHFLSSAEAQTWGKDIGYNALIEELKEVPEVDLKSIIYIQAEDTGWYYRKGTSEASEPPDLWRESDFNENSSWQIGQAPIGYGDNDDNTILNDMRGPSVNGSEPYTSIYLRKKFLVNSLDIHPRLLLRAYVDDGAIIWINGIEVARLHMSEGTKTYDSTAQVHEAEWESIIIGKAKKLLNEGENIIAIQAFNQSITSSDFSIDIELSSCPFRVSLIEAPRSDGSFLPETSPINNPPIEYSFNGSGPFKGNSFRIKTTNDSLTYNSSEHALAVAKRFFSNESIVSWVPHVDVYSANQWVYEDYLRTGSSIPPKTEESFVQNHSWISYGYNNETDPSEIDNIISIHNEAIRRFDYAIFRDQFIACVGLNNGAGTTVPSILASSYNSITVGNTNGSHSQGQTVSGIDLGTGNTKHDGPGRTKPDIVANDNSTSACTPQVSSAVTFLIGVAQTKKEGNATLPEVMKALIMAGASKKEFDNWSRNTEMPIDPVLGAGKINLLNSYHILIAGEQEPGKFSTNYGWDFGSIDGSGKVSYFINLEKAVKEATVSLNWNRVIRSAEWLDGNPYSESIADMKLELYRKKDNDFILYDSSDSKLDNLEHLYLRGLDKGEYEIRVSSDVATNYGLAWRAEKGKAPNINLVISPEDNSLIFYFSNLIPGKTFSLEKSSDLKKWTLIHSFKALEISEQFTEFIETQSSKSFYRLHWNPAN
;
A
#
# COMPACT_ATOMS: atom_id res chain seq x y z
N MET A 1 9.44 71.85 2.61
CA MET A 1 10.77 72.08 1.99
C MET A 1 11.74 71.15 2.68
N PHE A 2 12.46 70.24 2.05
CA PHE A 2 12.59 69.75 0.67
C PHE A 2 13.50 68.51 0.91
N LEU A 3 13.13 67.31 0.45
CA LEU A 3 13.70 66.72 -0.76
C LEU A 3 15.23 66.54 -0.65
N SER A 4 15.78 65.33 -0.66
CA SER A 4 15.96 64.46 -1.84
C SER A 4 17.27 63.67 -1.57
N LYS A 5 17.57 62.45 -2.05
CA LYS A 5 17.06 61.56 -3.10
C LYS A 5 17.84 60.21 -2.96
N ASN A 6 17.17 59.05 -2.94
CA ASN A 6 17.20 57.98 -3.99
C ASN A 6 18.44 57.03 -3.97
N ILE A 7 18.39 55.69 -4.16
CA ILE A 7 17.46 54.75 -4.85
C ILE A 7 17.77 53.27 -4.43
N ILE A 8 16.83 52.33 -4.72
CA ILE A 8 16.82 50.83 -4.69
C ILE A 8 16.26 50.20 -3.38
N LYS A 9 14.97 49.88 -3.23
CA LYS A 9 14.11 48.79 -3.81
C LYS A 9 14.59 47.36 -3.52
N ILE A 10 14.12 46.75 -2.43
CA ILE A 10 13.81 45.30 -2.37
C ILE A 10 12.45 45.17 -1.68
N ILE A 11 11.43 44.91 -2.50
CA ILE A 11 10.14 44.32 -2.11
C ILE A 11 10.36 42.82 -2.32
N PHE A 12 10.45 42.04 -1.24
CA PHE A 12 10.23 40.60 -1.34
C PHE A 12 8.73 40.37 -1.27
N ASN A 13 8.14 40.04 -2.43
CA ASN A 13 6.75 39.67 -2.55
C ASN A 13 6.50 38.35 -1.82
N CYS A 14 5.63 38.41 -0.81
CA CYS A 14 4.81 37.28 -0.39
C CYS A 14 3.95 36.83 -1.59
N PHE A 15 4.42 35.84 -2.35
CA PHE A 15 3.54 35.02 -3.17
C PHE A 15 2.97 33.92 -2.27
N PHE A 16 1.91 34.27 -1.53
CA PHE A 16 0.98 33.26 -1.03
C PHE A 16 0.31 32.63 -2.25
N VAL A 17 0.57 31.35 -2.45
CA VAL A 17 -0.13 30.48 -3.40
C VAL A 17 -1.55 30.29 -2.85
N PHE A 18 -2.43 31.23 -3.16
CA PHE A 18 -3.86 30.93 -3.27
C PHE A 18 -4.12 30.73 -4.76
N HIS A 19 -4.38 29.50 -5.19
CA HIS A 19 -5.28 29.10 -6.28
C HIS A 19 -5.08 27.62 -6.60
N PHE A 20 -6.01 26.77 -6.16
CA PHE A 20 -6.58 25.69 -6.96
C PHE A 20 -7.98 25.40 -6.41
N LEU A 21 -8.97 26.14 -6.92
CA LEU A 21 -10.33 25.63 -6.92
C LEU A 21 -10.30 24.37 -7.79
N SER A 22 -10.67 23.23 -7.19
CA SER A 22 -10.91 21.96 -7.89
C SER A 22 -11.69 22.21 -9.18
N SER A 23 -11.26 21.65 -10.31
CA SER A 23 -12.04 21.72 -11.55
C SER A 23 -13.45 21.13 -11.31
N ALA A 24 -14.44 21.64 -12.04
CA ALA A 24 -15.82 21.14 -11.95
C ALA A 24 -15.91 19.62 -12.27
N GLU A 25 -14.95 19.08 -13.00
CA GLU A 25 -14.88 17.67 -13.40
C GLU A 25 -14.40 16.75 -12.26
N ALA A 26 -13.39 17.16 -11.47
CA ALA A 26 -12.99 16.47 -10.23
C ALA A 26 -14.14 16.39 -9.22
N GLN A 27 -14.98 17.43 -9.19
CA GLN A 27 -16.16 17.48 -8.32
C GLN A 27 -17.26 16.49 -8.71
N THR A 28 -17.30 16.00 -9.96
CA THR A 28 -18.35 15.09 -10.44
C THR A 28 -18.19 13.68 -9.89
N TRP A 29 -17.04 13.04 -10.12
CA TRP A 29 -16.79 11.68 -9.64
C TRP A 29 -16.27 11.66 -8.20
N GLY A 30 -15.58 12.72 -7.74
CA GLY A 30 -15.11 12.84 -6.36
C GLY A 30 -16.26 12.76 -5.33
N LYS A 31 -17.46 13.21 -5.70
CA LYS A 31 -18.67 13.04 -4.89
C LYS A 31 -18.97 11.57 -4.57
N ASP A 32 -18.82 10.69 -5.56
CA ASP A 32 -19.23 9.28 -5.45
C ASP A 32 -18.37 8.49 -4.47
N ILE A 33 -17.11 8.92 -4.32
CA ILE A 33 -16.14 8.35 -3.38
C ILE A 33 -16.06 9.13 -2.05
N GLY A 34 -16.94 10.11 -1.81
CA GLY A 34 -16.98 10.86 -0.55
C GLY A 34 -15.98 12.03 -0.43
N TYR A 35 -15.25 12.40 -1.49
CA TYR A 35 -14.32 13.53 -1.46
C TYR A 35 -15.04 14.87 -1.21
N ASN A 36 -16.18 15.12 -1.89
CA ASN A 36 -16.88 16.40 -1.70
C ASN A 36 -17.40 16.57 -0.27
N ALA A 37 -17.87 15.49 0.36
CA ALA A 37 -18.31 15.51 1.76
C ALA A 37 -17.12 15.76 2.71
N LEU A 38 -15.96 15.19 2.41
CA LEU A 38 -14.72 15.48 3.14
C LEU A 38 -14.33 16.96 3.06
N ILE A 39 -14.32 17.54 1.85
CA ILE A 39 -13.99 18.95 1.68
C ILE A 39 -15.02 19.86 2.36
N GLU A 40 -16.30 19.49 2.32
CA GLU A 40 -17.35 20.21 3.06
C GLU A 40 -17.11 20.18 4.58
N GLU A 41 -16.71 19.03 5.13
CA GLU A 41 -16.39 18.88 6.55
C GLU A 41 -15.16 19.70 6.95
N LEU A 42 -14.08 19.60 6.17
CA LEU A 42 -12.81 20.27 6.46
C LEU A 42 -12.83 21.77 6.17
N LYS A 43 -13.72 22.24 5.30
CA LYS A 43 -13.78 23.62 4.77
C LYS A 43 -12.58 24.06 3.93
N GLU A 44 -11.54 23.25 3.85
CA GLU A 44 -10.35 23.44 3.02
C GLU A 44 -9.79 22.07 2.59
N VAL A 45 -9.01 22.06 1.51
CA VAL A 45 -8.31 20.85 1.06
C VAL A 45 -7.12 20.61 2.00
N PRO A 46 -6.92 19.38 2.52
CA PRO A 46 -5.73 19.06 3.28
C PRO A 46 -4.45 19.47 2.57
N GLU A 47 -3.55 20.13 3.29
CA GLU A 47 -2.20 20.39 2.82
C GLU A 47 -1.46 19.06 2.61
N VAL A 48 -0.66 18.98 1.55
CA VAL A 48 0.17 17.81 1.23
C VAL A 48 1.62 18.26 1.08
N ASP A 49 2.50 17.71 1.91
CA ASP A 49 3.94 17.91 1.78
C ASP A 49 4.53 16.99 0.71
N LEU A 50 5.04 17.59 -0.37
CA LEU A 50 5.65 16.90 -1.51
C LEU A 50 7.18 16.96 -1.48
N LYS A 51 7.76 17.56 -0.43
CA LYS A 51 9.19 17.81 -0.36
C LYS A 51 9.94 16.49 -0.15
N SER A 52 10.81 16.15 -1.09
CA SER A 52 11.86 15.16 -0.86
C SER A 52 12.99 15.78 -0.02
N ILE A 53 13.52 15.00 0.90
CA ILE A 53 14.60 15.36 1.80
C ILE A 53 15.83 14.59 1.36
N ILE A 54 16.88 15.30 0.96
CA ILE A 54 18.17 14.71 0.64
C ILE A 54 18.97 14.65 1.94
N TYR A 55 19.30 13.44 2.39
CA TYR A 55 20.13 13.20 3.56
C TYR A 55 21.61 13.17 3.19
N ILE A 56 21.92 12.56 2.04
CA ILE A 56 23.25 12.49 1.44
C ILE A 56 23.07 12.74 -0.06
N GLN A 57 23.74 13.76 -0.59
CA GLN A 57 23.73 14.08 -2.02
C GLN A 57 24.73 13.19 -2.77
N ALA A 58 24.54 13.01 -4.07
CA ALA A 58 25.60 12.49 -4.93
C ALA A 58 26.84 13.41 -4.88
N GLU A 59 28.01 12.83 -5.10
CA GLU A 59 29.32 13.48 -5.08
C GLU A 59 29.66 14.19 -3.75
N ASP A 60 29.06 13.78 -2.64
CA ASP A 60 29.19 14.51 -1.39
C ASP A 60 30.61 14.44 -0.81
N THR A 61 30.96 15.48 -0.07
CA THR A 61 32.24 15.58 0.64
C THR A 61 32.16 14.98 2.05
N GLY A 62 33.30 14.77 2.70
CA GLY A 62 33.31 14.40 4.12
C GLY A 62 33.03 12.91 4.38
N TRP A 63 33.23 12.05 3.38
CA TRP A 63 33.24 10.61 3.58
C TRP A 63 34.53 10.21 4.30
N TYR A 64 34.41 9.55 5.45
CA TYR A 64 35.53 8.82 6.00
C TYR A 64 35.71 7.55 5.19
N TYR A 65 36.89 7.31 4.64
CA TYR A 65 37.22 6.08 3.93
C TYR A 65 38.49 5.45 4.47
N ARG A 66 38.57 4.12 4.40
CA ARG A 66 39.72 3.32 4.81
C ARG A 66 39.96 2.21 3.81
N LYS A 67 41.21 2.05 3.40
CA LYS A 67 41.65 0.99 2.48
C LYS A 67 41.50 -0.39 3.14
N GLY A 68 41.00 -1.37 2.40
CA GLY A 68 40.86 -2.74 2.84
C GLY A 68 42.17 -3.52 2.82
N THR A 69 43.14 -3.11 3.63
CA THR A 69 44.40 -3.87 3.85
C THR A 69 44.38 -4.70 5.13
N SER A 70 43.32 -4.54 5.93
CA SER A 70 42.96 -5.30 7.13
C SER A 70 41.52 -4.96 7.51
N GLU A 71 40.93 -5.67 8.48
CA GLU A 71 39.59 -5.33 9.00
C GLU A 71 39.49 -3.91 9.55
N ALA A 72 38.33 -3.28 9.39
CA ALA A 72 38.07 -1.89 9.76
C ALA A 72 37.99 -1.64 11.27
N SER A 73 37.66 -2.67 12.04
CA SER A 73 37.59 -2.65 13.50
C SER A 73 37.83 -4.04 14.07
N GLU A 74 37.94 -4.12 15.40
CA GLU A 74 37.88 -5.38 16.12
C GLU A 74 36.93 -5.24 17.33
N PRO A 75 35.81 -5.97 17.39
CA PRO A 75 35.26 -6.90 16.37
C PRO A 75 35.01 -6.30 14.96
N PRO A 76 34.98 -7.11 13.89
CA PRO A 76 34.92 -6.64 12.49
C PRO A 76 33.66 -5.90 12.06
N ASP A 77 32.61 -5.88 12.89
CA ASP A 77 31.33 -5.22 12.64
C ASP A 77 31.17 -3.89 13.40
N LEU A 78 31.99 -3.61 14.42
CA LEU A 78 31.89 -2.39 15.22
C LEU A 78 31.96 -1.11 14.38
N TRP A 79 32.76 -1.08 13.32
CA TRP A 79 32.86 0.07 12.42
C TRP A 79 31.57 0.37 11.65
N ARG A 80 30.48 -0.38 11.82
CA ARG A 80 29.17 -0.09 11.20
C ARG A 80 28.26 0.73 12.11
N GLU A 81 28.60 0.80 13.40
CA GLU A 81 27.82 1.46 14.44
C GLU A 81 28.06 2.96 14.50
N SER A 82 27.12 3.71 15.08
CA SER A 82 27.16 5.17 15.15
C SER A 82 28.17 5.72 16.16
N ASP A 83 28.54 4.92 17.16
CA ASP A 83 29.48 5.26 18.23
C ASP A 83 30.95 4.93 17.90
N PHE A 84 31.20 4.26 16.77
CA PHE A 84 32.55 3.99 16.29
C PHE A 84 33.29 5.29 15.94
N ASN A 85 34.53 5.40 16.41
CA ASN A 85 35.40 6.55 16.19
C ASN A 85 36.50 6.20 15.19
N GLU A 86 36.58 6.99 14.12
CA GLU A 86 37.61 6.87 13.10
C GLU A 86 38.99 7.22 13.67
N ASN A 87 39.94 6.28 13.56
CA ASN A 87 41.35 6.52 13.94
C ASN A 87 42.17 7.05 12.75
N SER A 88 43.48 7.19 12.91
CA SER A 88 44.38 7.73 11.87
C SER A 88 44.47 6.89 10.59
N SER A 89 43.92 5.68 10.54
CA SER A 89 43.84 4.86 9.31
C SER A 89 42.67 5.24 8.40
N TRP A 90 41.75 6.07 8.89
CA TRP A 90 40.65 6.63 8.10
C TRP A 90 41.05 7.99 7.54
N GLN A 91 40.79 8.19 6.26
CA GLN A 91 41.03 9.42 5.53
C GLN A 91 39.69 10.07 5.19
N ILE A 92 39.69 11.35 4.83
CA ILE A 92 38.47 12.04 4.38
C ILE A 92 38.55 12.25 2.88
N GLY A 93 37.48 11.88 2.18
CA GLY A 93 37.32 12.00 0.73
C GLY A 93 36.00 12.65 0.32
N GLN A 94 35.92 12.98 -0.95
CA GLN A 94 34.71 13.34 -1.67
C GLN A 94 34.36 12.21 -2.65
N ALA A 95 33.10 11.78 -2.68
CA ALA A 95 32.63 10.80 -3.66
C ALA A 95 32.47 11.46 -5.05
N PRO A 96 32.52 10.72 -6.18
CA PRO A 96 32.86 9.31 -6.28
C PRO A 96 34.31 9.07 -5.83
N ILE A 97 34.53 7.93 -5.16
CA ILE A 97 35.85 7.49 -4.71
C ILE A 97 36.26 6.29 -5.55
N GLY A 98 37.37 6.38 -6.27
CA GLY A 98 37.65 5.38 -7.29
C GLY A 98 38.97 5.52 -8.05
N TYR A 99 39.08 4.77 -9.14
CA TYR A 99 40.10 4.95 -10.17
C TYR A 99 39.64 4.36 -11.52
N GLY A 100 40.25 4.82 -12.62
CA GLY A 100 40.22 4.11 -13.93
C GLY A 100 39.61 4.90 -15.08
N ASP A 101 38.67 5.79 -14.78
CA ASP A 101 37.81 6.55 -15.71
C ASP A 101 38.14 8.06 -15.77
N ASN A 102 38.80 8.60 -14.74
CA ASN A 102 39.15 10.02 -14.54
C ASN A 102 37.96 10.93 -14.20
N ASP A 103 36.89 10.41 -13.61
CA ASP A 103 35.78 11.21 -13.10
C ASP A 103 35.59 11.11 -11.57
N ASP A 104 36.45 10.34 -10.88
CA ASP A 104 36.50 10.31 -9.42
C ASP A 104 37.06 11.59 -8.77
N ASN A 105 36.37 12.05 -7.72
CA ASN A 105 36.82 13.17 -6.90
C ASN A 105 37.92 12.75 -5.91
N THR A 106 37.91 11.49 -5.44
CA THR A 106 38.98 10.92 -4.59
C THR A 106 39.62 9.73 -5.27
N ILE A 107 40.87 9.89 -5.73
CA ILE A 107 41.55 8.89 -6.54
C ILE A 107 42.33 7.85 -5.69
N LEU A 108 42.03 6.57 -5.88
CA LEU A 108 42.69 5.41 -5.27
C LEU A 108 43.83 4.86 -6.15
N ASN A 109 44.98 5.55 -6.15
CA ASN A 109 46.11 5.20 -7.02
C ASN A 109 46.85 3.89 -6.69
N ASP A 110 46.55 3.25 -5.54
CA ASP A 110 47.25 2.07 -5.03
C ASP A 110 46.32 0.87 -4.78
N MET A 111 45.08 0.90 -5.26
CA MET A 111 44.14 -0.21 -5.12
C MET A 111 44.53 -1.41 -6.00
N ARG A 112 44.98 -1.16 -7.23
CA ARG A 112 45.38 -2.20 -8.20
C ARG A 112 46.89 -2.34 -8.39
N GLY A 113 47.30 -3.49 -8.94
CA GLY A 113 48.66 -3.71 -9.46
C GLY A 113 49.66 -4.15 -8.39
N PRO A 114 50.99 -4.12 -8.67
CA PRO A 114 51.99 -4.46 -7.66
C PRO A 114 52.01 -3.40 -6.56
N SER A 115 52.54 -3.76 -5.39
CA SER A 115 52.80 -2.84 -4.28
C SER A 115 53.35 -1.48 -4.75
N VAL A 116 52.65 -0.38 -4.42
CA VAL A 116 53.05 1.00 -4.77
C VAL A 116 53.49 1.71 -3.50
N ASN A 117 54.72 2.24 -3.47
CA ASN A 117 55.28 2.97 -2.32
C ASN A 117 55.20 2.20 -0.97
N GLY A 118 55.21 0.87 -1.01
CA GLY A 118 55.11 0.00 0.18
C GLY A 118 53.68 -0.25 0.66
N SER A 119 52.66 0.25 -0.04
CA SER A 119 51.27 -0.15 0.12
C SER A 119 50.98 -1.37 -0.75
N GLU A 120 50.58 -2.49 -0.13
CA GLU A 120 50.02 -3.62 -0.86
C GLU A 120 48.67 -3.24 -1.49
N PRO A 121 48.36 -3.78 -2.68
CA PRO A 121 47.05 -3.56 -3.31
C PRO A 121 45.94 -4.21 -2.47
N TYR A 122 44.69 -3.84 -2.73
CA TYR A 122 43.53 -4.29 -1.95
C TYR A 122 42.29 -4.42 -2.83
N THR A 123 41.32 -5.25 -2.41
CA THR A 123 40.09 -5.52 -3.17
C THR A 123 38.87 -4.80 -2.60
N SER A 124 38.99 -4.08 -1.49
CA SER A 124 37.87 -3.37 -0.89
C SER A 124 38.26 -2.06 -0.24
N ILE A 125 37.28 -1.17 -0.08
CA ILE A 125 37.38 -0.03 0.82
C ILE A 125 36.17 0.00 1.77
N TYR A 126 36.38 0.60 2.94
CA TYR A 126 35.34 0.89 3.90
C TYR A 126 35.03 2.38 3.84
N LEU A 127 33.76 2.76 3.81
CA LEU A 127 33.30 4.14 3.85
C LEU A 127 32.31 4.35 5.00
N ARG A 128 32.34 5.53 5.59
CA ARG A 128 31.43 5.96 6.66
C ARG A 128 31.06 7.43 6.47
N LYS A 129 29.78 7.75 6.67
CA LYS A 129 29.30 9.13 6.66
C LYS A 129 28.15 9.31 7.63
N LYS A 130 28.25 10.36 8.43
CA LYS A 130 27.18 10.80 9.33
C LYS A 130 26.20 11.68 8.57
N PHE A 131 24.91 11.51 8.86
CA PHE A 131 23.85 12.36 8.34
C PHE A 131 22.82 12.64 9.43
N LEU A 132 22.06 13.73 9.28
CA LEU A 132 21.07 14.17 10.27
C LEU A 132 19.66 13.87 9.78
N VAL A 133 18.85 13.34 10.69
CA VAL A 133 17.43 13.08 10.47
C VAL A 133 16.65 13.84 11.54
N ASN A 134 15.73 14.70 11.13
CA ASN A 134 14.79 15.31 12.06
C ASN A 134 13.69 14.28 12.38
N SER A 135 13.27 14.14 13.64
CA SER A 135 12.19 13.20 14.02
C SER A 135 10.90 13.46 13.25
N LEU A 136 10.70 14.72 12.85
CA LEU A 136 9.55 15.15 12.07
C LEU A 136 9.61 14.70 10.60
N ASP A 137 10.76 14.19 10.15
CA ASP A 137 11.09 13.98 8.73
C ASP A 137 11.32 12.49 8.38
N ILE A 138 11.09 11.56 9.33
CA ILE A 138 11.29 10.12 9.07
C ILE A 138 10.20 9.60 8.12
N HIS A 139 10.54 9.62 6.84
CA HIS A 139 9.71 9.12 5.78
C HIS A 139 9.71 7.58 5.77
N PRO A 140 8.57 6.88 5.60
CA PRO A 140 8.49 5.41 5.68
C PRO A 140 9.32 4.67 4.62
N ARG A 141 9.54 5.31 3.46
CA ARG A 141 10.36 4.82 2.34
C ARG A 141 11.54 5.77 2.09
N LEU A 142 12.77 5.26 2.14
CA LEU A 142 13.94 5.99 1.67
C LEU A 142 14.33 5.48 0.30
N LEU A 143 14.86 6.38 -0.54
CA LEU A 143 15.52 6.04 -1.79
C LEU A 143 17.02 6.10 -1.55
N LEU A 144 17.66 4.93 -1.58
CA LEU A 144 19.10 4.80 -1.66
C LEU A 144 19.46 4.61 -3.12
N ARG A 145 20.28 5.50 -3.68
CA ARG A 145 20.90 5.29 -4.99
C ARG A 145 22.38 5.00 -4.77
N ALA A 146 22.87 3.95 -5.39
CA ALA A 146 24.28 3.56 -5.32
C ALA A 146 24.86 3.55 -6.73
N TYR A 147 25.88 4.37 -6.96
CA TYR A 147 26.76 4.25 -8.12
C TYR A 147 27.87 3.28 -7.72
N VAL A 148 27.83 2.06 -8.22
CA VAL A 148 28.73 1.00 -7.75
C VAL A 148 29.36 0.28 -8.93
N ASP A 149 30.68 0.21 -8.92
CA ASP A 149 31.46 -0.70 -9.75
C ASP A 149 31.71 -2.00 -8.98
N ASP A 150 31.52 -3.14 -9.65
CA ASP A 150 31.54 -4.50 -9.12
C ASP A 150 30.56 -4.80 -7.97
N GLY A 151 30.72 -4.26 -6.75
CA GLY A 151 29.79 -4.60 -5.66
C GLY A 151 29.98 -3.88 -4.32
N ALA A 152 28.93 -3.88 -3.50
CA ALA A 152 28.92 -3.21 -2.20
C ALA A 152 27.96 -3.86 -1.19
N ILE A 153 28.24 -3.66 0.09
CA ILE A 153 27.31 -3.91 1.19
C ILE A 153 27.15 -2.62 1.98
N ILE A 154 25.91 -2.26 2.28
CA ILE A 154 25.54 -0.96 2.84
C ILE A 154 24.74 -1.18 4.11
N TRP A 155 25.15 -0.49 5.18
CA TRP A 155 24.52 -0.50 6.49
C TRP A 155 24.08 0.90 6.89
N ILE A 156 22.95 1.00 7.58
CA ILE A 156 22.52 2.21 8.28
C ILE A 156 22.37 1.85 9.75
N ASN A 157 23.09 2.55 10.63
CA ASN A 157 23.12 2.28 12.08
C ASN A 157 23.31 0.78 12.40
N GLY A 158 24.32 0.16 11.80
CA GLY A 158 24.63 -1.27 12.00
C GLY A 158 23.73 -2.27 11.26
N ILE A 159 22.58 -1.86 10.74
CA ILE A 159 21.63 -2.75 10.06
C ILE A 159 21.91 -2.76 8.56
N GLU A 160 22.07 -3.95 7.97
CA GLU A 160 22.27 -4.11 6.52
C GLU A 160 21.00 -3.72 5.77
N VAL A 161 21.11 -2.75 4.86
CA VAL A 161 19.98 -2.21 4.09
C VAL A 161 20.08 -2.52 2.59
N ALA A 162 21.28 -2.79 2.09
CA ALA A 162 21.48 -3.21 0.71
C ALA A 162 22.75 -4.06 0.56
N ARG A 163 22.70 -4.98 -0.39
CA ARG A 163 23.80 -5.83 -0.84
C ARG A 163 23.73 -5.92 -2.37
N LEU A 164 24.72 -5.37 -3.04
CA LEU A 164 24.79 -5.24 -4.50
C LEU A 164 25.93 -6.12 -5.00
N HIS A 165 25.62 -7.06 -5.90
CA HIS A 165 26.58 -7.94 -6.59
C HIS A 165 27.57 -8.68 -5.67
N MET A 166 27.13 -8.94 -4.45
CA MET A 166 27.89 -9.63 -3.42
C MET A 166 27.15 -10.88 -2.97
N SER A 167 27.88 -11.99 -2.87
CA SER A 167 27.31 -13.24 -2.32
C SER A 167 26.88 -13.05 -0.86
N GLU A 168 25.95 -13.89 -0.41
CA GLU A 168 25.52 -13.92 0.99
C GLU A 168 26.67 -14.21 1.97
N GLY A 169 26.43 -13.95 3.26
CA GLY A 169 27.36 -14.19 4.35
C GLY A 169 28.30 -13.02 4.65
N THR A 170 29.07 -13.20 5.72
CA THR A 170 30.06 -12.22 6.20
C THR A 170 31.21 -12.08 5.20
N LYS A 171 31.64 -10.85 4.94
CA LYS A 171 32.77 -10.52 4.07
C LYS A 171 33.90 -9.91 4.89
N THR A 172 35.11 -10.26 4.49
CA THR A 172 36.38 -9.76 5.04
C THR A 172 36.97 -8.70 4.12
N TYR A 173 38.02 -8.01 4.57
CA TYR A 173 38.68 -6.95 3.80
C TYR A 173 39.21 -7.39 2.43
N ASP A 174 39.51 -8.69 2.25
CA ASP A 174 40.07 -9.30 1.04
C ASP A 174 39.04 -10.10 0.22
N SER A 175 37.75 -9.99 0.56
CA SER A 175 36.67 -10.53 -0.26
C SER A 175 36.57 -9.78 -1.61
N THR A 176 35.88 -10.38 -2.58
CA THR A 176 35.67 -9.83 -3.93
C THR A 176 34.21 -9.88 -4.34
N ALA A 177 33.83 -8.98 -5.23
CA ALA A 177 32.50 -8.89 -5.84
C ALA A 177 32.35 -9.74 -7.11
N GLN A 178 31.11 -9.81 -7.62
CA GLN A 178 30.84 -10.22 -8.99
C GLN A 178 31.20 -9.09 -9.96
N VAL A 179 31.45 -9.43 -11.23
CA VAL A 179 31.74 -8.42 -12.26
C VAL A 179 30.50 -7.61 -12.54
N HIS A 180 30.59 -6.29 -12.40
CA HIS A 180 29.53 -5.35 -12.72
C HIS A 180 30.14 -4.00 -13.05
N GLU A 181 29.57 -3.31 -14.04
CA GLU A 181 30.07 -2.01 -14.49
C GLU A 181 29.34 -0.89 -13.75
N ALA A 182 30.06 0.16 -13.40
CA ALA A 182 29.54 1.30 -12.65
C ALA A 182 28.24 1.91 -13.24
N GLU A 183 27.13 1.68 -12.55
CA GLU A 183 25.82 2.28 -12.86
C GLU A 183 25.06 2.71 -11.59
N TRP A 184 24.12 3.63 -11.73
CA TRP A 184 23.25 4.03 -10.62
C TRP A 184 22.13 3.00 -10.42
N GLU A 185 22.14 2.35 -9.27
CA GLU A 185 21.09 1.43 -8.85
C GLU A 185 20.21 2.04 -7.76
N SER A 186 18.89 1.99 -7.94
CA SER A 186 17.90 2.46 -6.97
C SER A 186 17.47 1.31 -6.05
N ILE A 187 17.48 1.55 -4.74
CA ILE A 187 16.98 0.65 -3.70
C ILE A 187 15.97 1.40 -2.84
N ILE A 188 14.81 0.80 -2.61
CA ILE A 188 13.85 1.31 -1.63
C ILE A 188 14.12 0.66 -0.28
N ILE A 189 14.51 1.50 0.68
CA ILE A 189 14.63 1.09 2.07
C ILE A 189 13.28 1.37 2.74
N GLY A 190 12.50 0.31 2.90
CA GLY A 190 11.21 0.32 3.57
C GLY A 190 11.30 0.38 5.09
N LYS A 191 10.17 0.71 5.75
CA LYS A 191 10.00 0.71 7.21
C LYS A 191 11.10 1.51 7.93
N ALA A 192 11.51 2.64 7.36
CA ALA A 192 12.67 3.42 7.82
C ALA A 192 12.61 3.84 9.29
N LYS A 193 11.42 3.94 9.89
CA LYS A 193 11.21 4.21 11.32
C LYS A 193 11.84 3.16 12.25
N LYS A 194 12.10 1.94 11.76
CA LYS A 194 12.82 0.88 12.49
C LYS A 194 14.35 0.97 12.32
N LEU A 195 14.82 1.80 11.39
CA LEU A 195 16.24 1.91 11.00
C LEU A 195 16.87 3.23 11.44
N LEU A 196 16.11 4.34 11.33
CA LEU A 196 16.58 5.69 11.59
C LEU A 196 16.26 6.12 13.02
N ASN A 197 17.22 6.83 13.62
CA ASN A 197 17.08 7.52 14.88
C ASN A 197 16.84 9.02 14.63
N GLU A 198 16.17 9.69 15.57
CA GLU A 198 16.18 11.15 15.60
C GLU A 198 17.60 11.67 15.85
N GLY A 199 18.02 12.66 15.06
CA GLY A 199 19.32 13.29 15.14
C GLY A 199 20.35 12.59 14.24
N GLU A 200 21.50 12.26 14.80
CA GLU A 200 22.63 11.71 14.07
C GLU A 200 22.43 10.24 13.73
N ASN A 201 22.65 9.90 12.47
CA ASN A 201 22.66 8.55 11.93
C ASN A 201 23.96 8.32 11.18
N ILE A 202 24.34 7.05 11.00
CA ILE A 202 25.51 6.65 10.24
C ILE A 202 25.10 5.77 9.06
N ILE A 203 25.67 6.04 7.89
CA ILE A 203 25.75 5.08 6.79
C ILE A 203 27.17 4.54 6.74
N ALA A 204 27.31 3.23 6.64
CA ALA A 204 28.56 2.51 6.53
C ALA A 204 28.52 1.62 5.30
N ILE A 205 29.61 1.55 4.53
CA ILE A 205 29.68 0.85 3.25
C ILE A 205 30.98 0.08 3.19
N GLN A 206 30.91 -1.17 2.74
CA GLN A 206 32.09 -1.90 2.29
C GLN A 206 31.90 -2.14 0.80
N ALA A 207 32.72 -1.47 0.00
CA ALA A 207 32.68 -1.55 -1.44
C ALA A 207 33.85 -2.40 -1.92
N PHE A 208 33.59 -3.29 -2.88
CA PHE A 208 34.47 -4.36 -3.29
C PHE A 208 34.69 -4.29 -4.79
N ASN A 209 35.87 -4.67 -5.19
CA ASN A 209 36.24 -4.91 -6.55
C ASN A 209 36.21 -6.43 -6.82
N GLN A 210 35.94 -6.82 -8.05
CA GLN A 210 36.03 -8.18 -8.57
C GLN A 210 37.43 -8.79 -8.34
N SER A 211 38.49 -8.00 -8.51
CA SER A 211 39.86 -8.51 -8.38
C SER A 211 40.90 -7.42 -8.17
N ILE A 212 42.07 -7.82 -7.68
CA ILE A 212 43.26 -6.96 -7.52
C ILE A 212 43.79 -6.37 -8.85
N THR A 213 43.34 -6.93 -9.98
CA THR A 213 43.77 -6.58 -11.34
C THR A 213 42.70 -5.85 -12.14
N SER A 214 41.58 -5.47 -11.51
CA SER A 214 40.51 -4.77 -12.23
C SER A 214 40.98 -3.43 -12.82
N SER A 215 40.37 -3.05 -13.94
CA SER A 215 40.65 -1.84 -14.69
C SER A 215 40.25 -0.58 -13.93
N ASP A 216 39.25 -0.70 -13.07
CA ASP A 216 38.48 0.37 -12.48
C ASP A 216 37.88 -0.04 -11.13
N PHE A 217 37.39 0.97 -10.42
CA PHE A 217 36.57 0.88 -9.21
C PHE A 217 35.97 2.25 -8.96
N SER A 218 34.66 2.36 -8.76
CA SER A 218 34.00 3.62 -8.42
C SER A 218 32.84 3.37 -7.44
N ILE A 219 32.71 4.25 -6.44
CA ILE A 219 31.59 4.21 -5.47
C ILE A 219 31.09 5.62 -5.14
N ASP A 220 29.78 5.83 -5.27
CA ASP A 220 29.05 7.01 -4.78
C ASP A 220 27.67 6.61 -4.26
N ILE A 221 27.17 7.33 -3.26
CA ILE A 221 25.87 7.07 -2.63
C ILE A 221 25.07 8.35 -2.50
N GLU A 222 23.82 8.30 -2.94
CA GLU A 222 22.79 9.28 -2.64
C GLU A 222 21.73 8.63 -1.71
N LEU A 223 21.33 9.34 -0.66
CA LEU A 223 20.26 8.91 0.24
C LEU A 223 19.24 10.04 0.38
N SER A 224 17.98 9.77 0.04
CA SER A 224 16.89 10.72 0.16
C SER A 224 15.59 10.06 0.62
N SER A 225 14.58 10.85 1.00
CA SER A 225 13.20 10.35 1.02
C SER A 225 12.67 10.21 -0.40
N CYS A 226 11.88 9.17 -0.66
CA CYS A 226 11.33 8.95 -2.01
C CYS A 226 10.52 10.18 -2.47
N PRO A 227 10.82 10.75 -3.65
CA PRO A 227 10.03 11.85 -4.19
C PRO A 227 8.59 11.38 -4.43
N PHE A 228 7.61 12.28 -4.20
CA PHE A 228 6.21 11.92 -4.38
C PHE A 228 5.90 11.69 -5.86
N ARG A 229 5.68 10.42 -6.22
CA ARG A 229 5.46 9.97 -7.59
C ARG A 229 4.39 8.88 -7.65
N VAL A 230 3.67 8.84 -8.77
CA VAL A 230 2.75 7.76 -9.14
C VAL A 230 3.13 7.17 -10.49
N SER A 231 2.69 5.96 -10.79
CA SER A 231 2.92 5.28 -12.06
C SER A 231 1.61 4.96 -12.78
N LEU A 232 1.57 5.22 -14.08
CA LEU A 232 0.50 4.82 -15.00
C LEU A 232 1.01 3.72 -15.93
N ILE A 233 0.38 2.55 -15.89
CA ILE A 233 0.70 1.42 -16.75
C ILE A 233 -0.50 1.16 -17.66
N GLU A 234 -0.33 1.35 -18.96
CA GLU A 234 -1.43 1.28 -19.93
C GLU A 234 -1.12 0.30 -21.07
N ALA A 235 -2.15 -0.46 -21.48
CA ALA A 235 -2.02 -1.32 -22.64
C ALA A 235 -1.90 -0.47 -23.91
N PRO A 236 -0.90 -0.73 -24.77
CA PRO A 236 -0.78 -0.01 -26.02
C PRO A 236 -1.97 -0.35 -26.92
N ARG A 237 -2.47 0.65 -27.66
CA ARG A 237 -3.43 0.41 -28.74
C ARG A 237 -2.73 -0.31 -29.90
N SER A 238 -3.52 -0.74 -30.89
CA SER A 238 -2.99 -1.39 -32.10
C SER A 238 -2.01 -0.52 -32.91
N ASP A 239 -2.05 0.81 -32.73
CA ASP A 239 -1.12 1.77 -33.33
C ASP A 239 0.10 2.09 -32.44
N GLY A 240 0.29 1.34 -31.35
CA GLY A 240 1.39 1.52 -30.40
C GLY A 240 1.25 2.72 -29.47
N SER A 241 0.13 3.46 -29.49
CA SER A 241 -0.11 4.59 -28.58
C SER A 241 -0.48 4.08 -27.17
N PHE A 242 0.10 4.69 -26.13
CA PHE A 242 -0.14 4.30 -24.74
C PHE A 242 0.00 5.45 -23.74
N LEU A 243 0.50 6.61 -24.16
CA LEU A 243 0.70 7.74 -23.24
C LEU A 243 -0.64 8.43 -22.93
N PRO A 244 -0.75 9.10 -21.77
CA PRO A 244 -1.91 9.96 -21.51
C PRO A 244 -1.87 11.24 -22.37
N GLU A 245 -0.68 11.72 -22.71
CA GLU A 245 -0.42 12.89 -23.53
C GLU A 245 0.71 12.57 -24.53
N THR A 246 0.60 13.05 -25.77
CA THR A 246 1.63 12.82 -26.79
C THR A 246 2.95 13.43 -26.36
N SER A 247 4.03 12.64 -26.41
CA SER A 247 5.38 13.12 -26.14
C SER A 247 5.77 14.22 -27.13
N PRO A 248 6.43 15.30 -26.69
CA PRO A 248 7.01 16.30 -27.59
C PRO A 248 8.08 15.74 -28.56
N ILE A 249 8.63 14.56 -28.26
CA ILE A 249 9.64 13.87 -29.05
C ILE A 249 9.11 12.49 -29.44
N ASN A 250 9.11 12.19 -30.75
CA ASN A 250 8.55 10.95 -31.30
C ASN A 250 9.35 9.70 -30.92
N ASN A 251 10.66 9.82 -30.66
CA ASN A 251 11.54 8.75 -30.20
C ASN A 251 12.32 9.25 -28.97
N PRO A 252 11.72 9.21 -27.78
CA PRO A 252 12.38 9.68 -26.57
C PRO A 252 13.59 8.80 -26.25
N PRO A 253 14.72 9.38 -25.80
CA PRO A 253 15.85 8.61 -25.29
C PRO A 253 15.48 7.88 -23.98
N ILE A 254 16.33 6.97 -23.55
CA ILE A 254 16.26 6.36 -22.21
C ILE A 254 16.28 7.47 -21.15
N GLU A 255 15.51 7.30 -20.07
CA GLU A 255 15.35 8.27 -18.96
C GLU A 255 14.73 9.62 -19.35
N TYR A 256 14.11 9.70 -20.53
CA TYR A 256 13.44 10.91 -20.98
C TYR A 256 12.27 11.32 -20.08
N SER A 257 12.19 12.62 -19.80
CA SER A 257 11.06 13.24 -19.12
C SER A 257 10.57 14.49 -19.84
N PHE A 258 9.27 14.79 -19.74
CA PHE A 258 8.69 16.03 -20.26
C PHE A 258 7.57 16.55 -19.35
N ASN A 259 7.32 17.84 -19.41
CA ASN A 259 6.24 18.47 -18.65
C ASN A 259 4.92 18.34 -19.40
N GLY A 260 3.88 17.92 -18.69
CA GLY A 260 2.53 17.82 -19.22
C GLY A 260 1.91 19.18 -19.54
N SER A 261 0.93 19.17 -20.43
CA SER A 261 0.17 20.34 -20.86
C SER A 261 -1.35 20.12 -20.68
N GLY A 262 -2.14 21.18 -20.92
CA GLY A 262 -3.60 21.12 -20.79
C GLY A 262 -4.07 20.58 -19.43
N PRO A 263 -4.79 19.44 -19.38
CA PRO A 263 -5.24 18.83 -18.13
C PRO A 263 -4.09 18.35 -17.23
N PHE A 264 -2.91 18.07 -17.80
CA PHE A 264 -1.73 17.58 -17.09
C PHE A 264 -0.74 18.69 -16.74
N LYS A 265 -1.15 19.96 -16.84
CA LYS A 265 -0.31 21.09 -16.46
C LYS A 265 0.06 20.97 -14.97
N GLY A 266 1.36 20.84 -14.71
CA GLY A 266 1.92 20.65 -13.36
C GLY A 266 2.46 19.25 -13.12
N ASN A 267 2.10 18.28 -13.97
CA ASN A 267 2.70 16.96 -13.97
C ASN A 267 4.00 16.95 -14.81
N SER A 268 4.98 16.17 -14.36
CA SER A 268 6.18 15.83 -15.12
C SER A 268 6.19 14.33 -15.39
N PHE A 269 6.08 13.96 -16.67
CA PHE A 269 6.07 12.58 -17.13
C PHE A 269 7.49 12.09 -17.34
N ARG A 270 7.87 10.99 -16.68
CA ARG A 270 9.09 10.23 -16.96
C ARG A 270 8.69 8.96 -17.71
N ILE A 271 9.18 8.83 -18.94
CA ILE A 271 8.87 7.69 -19.81
C ILE A 271 9.79 6.55 -19.46
N LYS A 272 9.23 5.47 -18.91
CA LYS A 272 9.99 4.30 -18.45
C LYS A 272 10.06 3.19 -19.49
N THR A 273 9.18 3.25 -20.51
CA THR A 273 9.22 2.36 -21.67
C THR A 273 9.79 3.09 -22.87
N THR A 274 10.87 2.56 -23.45
CA THR A 274 11.39 2.99 -24.76
C THR A 274 11.53 1.79 -25.70
N ASN A 275 10.66 1.68 -26.71
CA ASN A 275 10.66 0.61 -27.72
C ASN A 275 10.31 1.16 -29.12
N ASP A 276 11.05 0.74 -30.15
CA ASP A 276 10.90 1.22 -31.53
C ASP A 276 9.55 0.86 -32.19
N SER A 277 8.82 -0.10 -31.63
CA SER A 277 7.49 -0.50 -32.12
C SER A 277 6.35 0.35 -31.54
N LEU A 278 6.64 1.27 -30.62
CA LEU A 278 5.65 2.16 -29.99
C LEU A 278 5.73 3.56 -30.59
N THR A 279 4.62 4.30 -30.52
CA THR A 279 4.51 5.61 -31.19
C THR A 279 4.55 6.81 -30.25
N TYR A 280 4.72 6.59 -28.93
CA TYR A 280 4.78 7.61 -27.85
C TYR A 280 3.72 8.72 -27.98
N ASN A 281 2.56 8.33 -28.52
CA ASN A 281 1.41 9.17 -28.74
C ASN A 281 0.39 8.98 -27.62
N SER A 282 -0.47 9.99 -27.47
CA SER A 282 -1.64 9.89 -26.59
C SER A 282 -2.58 8.79 -27.06
N SER A 283 -3.06 7.99 -26.12
CA SER A 283 -4.20 7.09 -26.27
C SER A 283 -5.41 7.68 -25.56
N GLU A 284 -6.58 7.69 -26.20
CA GLU A 284 -7.82 8.16 -25.58
C GLU A 284 -8.14 7.42 -24.27
N HIS A 285 -7.80 6.13 -24.18
CA HIS A 285 -8.00 5.32 -22.98
C HIS A 285 -7.08 5.81 -21.85
N ALA A 286 -5.77 5.91 -22.13
CA ALA A 286 -4.78 6.38 -21.17
C ALA A 286 -5.07 7.81 -20.70
N LEU A 287 -5.50 8.69 -21.62
CA LEU A 287 -5.96 10.05 -21.31
C LEU A 287 -7.13 10.04 -20.31
N ALA A 288 -8.15 9.20 -20.54
CA ALA A 288 -9.33 9.12 -19.68
C ALA A 288 -9.02 8.56 -18.28
N VAL A 289 -8.11 7.59 -18.19
CA VAL A 289 -7.61 7.03 -16.92
C VAL A 289 -6.80 8.08 -16.16
N ALA A 290 -5.83 8.71 -16.82
CA ALA A 290 -4.95 9.71 -16.22
C ALA A 290 -5.70 10.96 -15.73
N LYS A 291 -6.76 11.38 -16.43
CA LYS A 291 -7.65 12.47 -15.98
C LYS A 291 -8.29 12.21 -14.63
N ARG A 292 -8.69 10.96 -14.37
CA ARG A 292 -9.23 10.54 -13.06
C ARG A 292 -8.14 10.33 -12.03
N PHE A 293 -6.91 10.03 -12.45
CA PHE A 293 -5.83 9.67 -11.55
C PHE A 293 -5.05 10.87 -10.99
N PHE A 294 -4.38 11.68 -11.81
CA PHE A 294 -3.43 12.71 -11.31
C PHE A 294 -3.49 14.06 -12.02
N SER A 295 -4.41 14.24 -12.96
CA SER A 295 -4.54 15.52 -13.68
C SER A 295 -5.21 16.60 -12.83
N ASN A 296 -5.40 17.80 -13.39
CA ASN A 296 -6.22 18.85 -12.79
C ASN A 296 -7.73 18.51 -12.66
N GLU A 297 -8.17 17.38 -13.22
CA GLU A 297 -9.50 16.77 -13.10
C GLU A 297 -9.56 15.67 -12.02
N SER A 298 -8.45 15.43 -11.32
CA SER A 298 -8.35 14.51 -10.20
C SER A 298 -8.47 15.23 -8.84
N ILE A 299 -8.82 14.46 -7.81
CA ILE A 299 -8.73 14.88 -6.40
C ILE A 299 -7.29 15.01 -5.90
N VAL A 300 -6.31 14.50 -6.65
CA VAL A 300 -4.87 14.62 -6.38
C VAL A 300 -4.14 15.39 -7.48
N SER A 301 -4.73 16.50 -7.92
CA SER A 301 -4.16 17.39 -8.95
C SER A 301 -2.80 18.01 -8.58
N TRP A 302 -2.37 17.86 -7.33
CA TRP A 302 -1.09 18.30 -6.81
C TRP A 302 0.06 17.31 -7.07
N VAL A 303 -0.22 16.11 -7.61
CA VAL A 303 0.83 15.10 -7.88
C VAL A 303 1.84 15.63 -8.93
N PRO A 304 3.12 15.77 -8.58
CA PRO A 304 4.08 16.45 -9.45
C PRO A 304 4.72 15.51 -10.49
N HIS A 305 4.94 14.25 -10.13
CA HIS A 305 5.73 13.32 -10.93
C HIS A 305 4.95 12.06 -11.28
N VAL A 306 5.04 11.67 -12.55
CA VAL A 306 4.33 10.50 -13.08
C VAL A 306 5.30 9.65 -13.91
N ASP A 307 5.46 8.37 -13.53
CA ASP A 307 6.09 7.38 -14.38
C ASP A 307 5.06 6.75 -15.33
N VAL A 308 5.44 6.54 -16.58
CA VAL A 308 4.54 5.95 -17.59
C VAL A 308 5.20 4.75 -18.25
N TYR A 309 4.47 3.64 -18.30
CA TYR A 309 4.88 2.40 -18.95
C TYR A 309 3.84 1.92 -19.95
N SER A 310 4.31 1.23 -21.00
CA SER A 310 3.48 0.34 -21.79
C SER A 310 3.33 -1.00 -21.06
N ALA A 311 2.11 -1.51 -20.90
CA ALA A 311 1.83 -2.71 -20.11
C ALA A 311 2.63 -3.93 -20.56
N ASN A 312 2.76 -4.16 -21.88
CA ASN A 312 3.51 -5.31 -22.41
C ASN A 312 4.99 -5.22 -22.01
N GLN A 313 5.58 -4.04 -22.17
CA GLN A 313 7.00 -3.85 -21.83
C GLN A 313 7.21 -3.87 -20.32
N TRP A 314 6.28 -3.32 -19.53
CA TRP A 314 6.29 -3.42 -18.07
C TRP A 314 6.31 -4.88 -17.58
N VAL A 315 5.53 -5.78 -18.20
CA VAL A 315 5.50 -7.21 -17.83
C VAL A 315 6.80 -7.93 -18.20
N TYR A 316 7.34 -7.69 -19.39
CA TYR A 316 8.39 -8.57 -19.95
C TYR A 316 9.81 -8.00 -19.88
N GLU A 317 10.00 -6.68 -19.92
CA GLU A 317 11.34 -6.09 -20.09
C GLU A 317 11.64 -4.95 -19.12
N ASP A 318 10.75 -3.96 -19.06
CA ASP A 318 11.02 -2.68 -18.39
C ASP A 318 10.94 -2.74 -16.87
N TYR A 319 10.09 -3.63 -16.33
CA TYR A 319 9.83 -3.69 -14.88
C TYR A 319 9.84 -5.11 -14.30
N LEU A 320 8.81 -5.93 -14.56
CA LEU A 320 8.71 -7.27 -13.95
C LEU A 320 9.75 -8.26 -14.49
N ARG A 321 10.14 -8.08 -15.77
CA ARG A 321 11.11 -8.94 -16.46
C ARG A 321 10.71 -10.41 -16.48
N THR A 322 9.42 -10.68 -16.68
CA THR A 322 8.84 -12.04 -16.69
C THR A 322 9.46 -12.88 -17.80
N GLY A 323 9.85 -14.11 -17.49
CA GLY A 323 10.53 -15.03 -18.40
C GLY A 323 12.05 -14.86 -18.46
N SER A 324 12.63 -13.93 -17.68
CA SER A 324 14.08 -13.75 -17.57
C SER A 324 14.63 -14.29 -16.25
N SER A 325 15.95 -14.42 -16.12
CA SER A 325 16.62 -14.77 -14.85
C SER A 325 16.87 -13.56 -13.94
N ILE A 326 16.32 -12.38 -14.27
CA ILE A 326 16.62 -11.12 -13.59
C ILE A 326 15.40 -10.70 -12.75
N PRO A 327 15.57 -10.24 -11.50
CA PRO A 327 14.46 -9.82 -10.67
C PRO A 327 13.81 -8.52 -11.18
N PRO A 328 12.57 -8.22 -10.72
CA PRO A 328 11.91 -6.97 -11.06
C PRO A 328 12.73 -5.73 -10.69
N LYS A 329 12.68 -4.68 -11.51
CA LYS A 329 13.28 -3.38 -11.17
C LYS A 329 12.62 -2.78 -9.93
N THR A 330 13.32 -1.88 -9.26
CA THR A 330 12.82 -1.12 -8.11
C THR A 330 11.74 -0.13 -8.52
N GLU A 331 10.61 -0.11 -7.80
CA GLU A 331 9.56 0.91 -7.96
C GLU A 331 9.75 2.07 -6.97
N GLU A 332 9.93 3.26 -7.52
CA GLU A 332 10.10 4.51 -6.76
C GLU A 332 8.75 5.16 -6.43
N SER A 333 7.74 4.95 -7.27
CA SER A 333 6.39 5.49 -7.09
C SER A 333 5.69 4.91 -5.88
N PHE A 334 4.76 5.66 -5.30
CA PHE A 334 3.92 5.20 -4.20
C PHE A 334 2.73 4.39 -4.67
N VAL A 335 2.19 4.72 -5.85
CA VAL A 335 0.96 4.10 -6.38
C VAL A 335 1.14 3.75 -7.84
N GLN A 336 0.84 2.51 -8.21
CA GLN A 336 0.68 2.06 -9.59
C GLN A 336 -0.81 1.91 -9.92
N ASN A 337 -1.23 2.43 -11.08
CA ASN A 337 -2.55 2.18 -11.65
C ASN A 337 -2.45 1.20 -12.84
N HIS A 338 -3.23 0.12 -12.80
CA HIS A 338 -3.35 -0.86 -13.86
C HIS A 338 -4.82 -0.96 -14.33
N SER A 339 -5.16 -0.18 -15.35
CA SER A 339 -6.50 -0.18 -15.96
C SER A 339 -6.58 -1.04 -17.23
N TRP A 340 -5.95 -2.20 -17.21
CA TRP A 340 -5.87 -3.15 -18.32
C TRP A 340 -5.96 -4.60 -17.81
N ILE A 341 -6.28 -5.53 -18.70
CA ILE A 341 -6.37 -6.96 -18.39
C ILE A 341 -5.69 -7.79 -19.47
N SER A 342 -5.35 -9.03 -19.12
CA SER A 342 -4.98 -10.08 -20.07
C SER A 342 -5.44 -11.43 -19.54
N TYR A 343 -6.01 -12.25 -20.42
CA TYR A 343 -6.22 -13.68 -20.17
C TYR A 343 -5.21 -14.53 -20.91
N GLY A 344 -4.71 -14.08 -22.07
CA GLY A 344 -3.79 -14.83 -22.92
C GLY A 344 -4.39 -16.06 -23.62
N TYR A 345 -5.52 -16.59 -23.16
CA TYR A 345 -6.18 -17.78 -23.73
C TYR A 345 -7.72 -17.66 -23.75
N ASN A 346 -8.36 -18.53 -24.53
CA ASN A 346 -9.80 -18.71 -24.60
C ASN A 346 -10.15 -20.21 -24.83
N ASN A 347 -11.44 -20.53 -25.04
CA ASN A 347 -11.90 -21.90 -25.22
C ASN A 347 -11.43 -22.57 -26.53
N GLU A 348 -10.81 -21.82 -27.44
CA GLU A 348 -10.26 -22.30 -28.70
C GLU A 348 -8.73 -22.45 -28.64
N THR A 349 -8.08 -21.96 -27.58
CA THR A 349 -6.63 -22.09 -27.37
C THR A 349 -6.26 -23.55 -27.10
N ASP A 350 -5.14 -24.01 -27.66
CA ASP A 350 -4.67 -25.37 -27.42
C ASP A 350 -4.41 -25.60 -25.92
N PRO A 351 -4.88 -26.71 -25.32
CA PRO A 351 -4.70 -26.97 -23.89
C PRO A 351 -3.25 -26.92 -23.40
N SER A 352 -2.27 -27.29 -24.23
CA SER A 352 -0.85 -27.20 -23.88
C SER A 352 -0.29 -25.78 -23.96
N GLU A 353 -0.83 -24.95 -24.86
CA GLU A 353 -0.54 -23.52 -24.92
C GLU A 353 -1.12 -22.79 -23.69
N ILE A 354 -2.30 -23.19 -23.25
CA ILE A 354 -2.92 -22.68 -22.01
C ILE A 354 -1.98 -22.92 -20.81
N ASP A 355 -1.44 -24.13 -20.66
CA ASP A 355 -0.52 -24.45 -19.57
C ASP A 355 0.74 -23.56 -19.57
N ASN A 356 1.27 -23.23 -20.76
CA ASN A 356 2.41 -22.31 -20.90
C ASN A 356 2.03 -20.88 -20.47
N ILE A 357 0.85 -20.39 -20.87
CA ILE A 357 0.37 -19.07 -20.48
C ILE A 357 0.14 -19.00 -18.97
N ILE A 358 -0.43 -20.05 -18.36
CA ILE A 358 -0.58 -20.15 -16.91
C ILE A 358 0.77 -20.04 -16.22
N SER A 359 1.81 -20.72 -16.72
CA SER A 359 3.16 -20.64 -16.17
C SER A 359 3.70 -19.21 -16.17
N ILE A 360 3.57 -18.50 -17.30
CA ILE A 360 4.01 -17.10 -17.45
C ILE A 360 3.22 -16.18 -16.50
N HIS A 361 1.90 -16.35 -16.42
CA HIS A 361 1.06 -15.54 -15.54
C HIS A 361 1.37 -15.76 -14.05
N ASN A 362 1.61 -17.00 -13.65
CA ASN A 362 2.04 -17.33 -12.30
C ASN A 362 3.37 -16.65 -11.97
N GLU A 363 4.34 -16.70 -12.88
CA GLU A 363 5.63 -16.02 -12.70
C GLU A 363 5.46 -14.51 -12.57
N ALA A 364 4.66 -13.88 -13.45
CA ALA A 364 4.38 -12.45 -13.40
C ALA A 364 3.73 -12.03 -12.08
N ILE A 365 2.74 -12.78 -11.57
CA ILE A 365 2.09 -12.48 -10.29
C ILE A 365 3.07 -12.61 -9.12
N ARG A 366 3.92 -13.65 -9.11
CA ARG A 366 4.93 -13.85 -8.06
C ARG A 366 5.93 -12.71 -8.03
N ARG A 367 6.41 -12.29 -9.20
CA ARG A 367 7.28 -11.12 -9.37
C ARG A 367 6.60 -9.84 -8.90
N PHE A 368 5.32 -9.68 -9.20
CA PHE A 368 4.55 -8.50 -8.82
C PHE A 368 4.34 -8.42 -7.30
N ASP A 369 3.94 -9.52 -6.67
CA ASP A 369 3.80 -9.59 -5.21
C ASP A 369 5.15 -9.39 -4.50
N TYR A 370 6.23 -9.96 -5.04
CA TYR A 370 7.60 -9.72 -4.58
C TYR A 370 7.96 -8.24 -4.63
N ALA A 371 7.71 -7.57 -5.76
CA ALA A 371 8.03 -6.15 -5.92
C ALA A 371 7.21 -5.26 -4.98
N ILE A 372 5.90 -5.52 -4.82
CA ILE A 372 5.04 -4.79 -3.87
C ILE A 372 5.58 -4.94 -2.44
N PHE A 373 5.97 -6.16 -2.05
CA PHE A 373 6.51 -6.41 -0.71
C PHE A 373 7.88 -5.75 -0.49
N ARG A 374 8.79 -5.86 -1.47
CA ARG A 374 10.15 -5.32 -1.42
C ARG A 374 10.13 -3.78 -1.37
N ASP A 375 9.39 -3.15 -2.28
CA ASP A 375 9.47 -1.71 -2.52
C ASP A 375 8.36 -0.91 -1.81
N GLN A 376 7.40 -1.61 -1.20
CA GLN A 376 6.31 -1.04 -0.39
C GLN A 376 5.43 -0.01 -1.11
N PHE A 377 5.18 -0.21 -2.40
CA PHE A 377 4.22 0.60 -3.17
C PHE A 377 2.82 -0.05 -3.17
N ILE A 378 1.81 0.69 -3.60
CA ILE A 378 0.43 0.21 -3.68
C ILE A 378 0.02 0.09 -5.14
N ALA A 379 -0.42 -1.11 -5.54
CA ALA A 379 -0.97 -1.33 -6.87
C ALA A 379 -2.49 -1.41 -6.83
N CYS A 380 -3.16 -0.58 -7.63
CA CYS A 380 -4.60 -0.70 -7.91
C CYS A 380 -4.80 -1.35 -9.28
N VAL A 381 -5.52 -2.48 -9.32
CA VAL A 381 -5.67 -3.32 -10.53
C VAL A 381 -7.14 -3.48 -10.87
N GLY A 382 -7.54 -3.07 -12.08
CA GLY A 382 -8.89 -3.23 -12.57
C GLY A 382 -9.23 -4.67 -12.96
N LEU A 383 -10.47 -5.09 -12.67
CA LEU A 383 -11.00 -6.35 -13.20
C LEU A 383 -11.45 -6.23 -14.66
N ASN A 384 -11.70 -7.36 -15.32
CA ASN A 384 -12.32 -7.32 -16.65
C ASN A 384 -13.78 -6.89 -16.52
N ASN A 385 -14.31 -6.25 -17.56
CA ASN A 385 -15.71 -5.82 -17.60
C ASN A 385 -16.62 -6.99 -17.94
N GLY A 386 -17.77 -7.09 -17.26
CA GLY A 386 -18.82 -8.08 -17.48
C GLY A 386 -18.91 -9.15 -16.38
N ALA A 387 -20.11 -9.30 -15.82
CA ALA A 387 -20.42 -10.22 -14.71
C ALA A 387 -20.17 -11.71 -14.99
N GLY A 388 -20.19 -12.11 -16.26
CA GLY A 388 -19.93 -13.50 -16.69
C GLY A 388 -18.47 -13.81 -16.97
N THR A 389 -17.56 -12.86 -16.72
CA THR A 389 -16.13 -13.05 -16.96
C THR A 389 -15.44 -13.60 -15.72
N THR A 390 -14.38 -14.37 -15.93
CA THR A 390 -13.55 -14.90 -14.84
C THR A 390 -12.54 -13.86 -14.38
N VAL A 391 -12.09 -13.92 -13.12
CA VAL A 391 -11.02 -13.05 -12.64
C VAL A 391 -9.76 -13.25 -13.49
N PRO A 392 -9.16 -12.18 -14.07
CA PRO A 392 -7.94 -12.31 -14.85
C PRO A 392 -6.83 -13.03 -14.08
N SER A 393 -6.18 -13.99 -14.73
CA SER A 393 -5.15 -14.84 -14.12
C SER A 393 -3.80 -14.13 -13.97
N ILE A 394 -3.66 -12.89 -14.47
CA ILE A 394 -2.50 -12.02 -14.25
C ILE A 394 -2.96 -10.73 -13.57
N LEU A 395 -2.13 -10.19 -12.66
CA LEU A 395 -2.34 -9.00 -11.82
C LEU A 395 -3.56 -9.03 -10.91
N ALA A 396 -4.79 -9.16 -11.43
CA ALA A 396 -6.01 -9.12 -10.60
C ALA A 396 -6.07 -10.27 -9.58
N SER A 397 -5.34 -11.35 -9.87
CA SER A 397 -5.10 -12.49 -8.97
C SER A 397 -3.90 -12.30 -8.03
N SER A 398 -3.29 -11.11 -7.94
CA SER A 398 -2.23 -10.81 -6.96
C SER A 398 -2.78 -10.89 -5.53
N TYR A 399 -1.93 -11.33 -4.60
CA TYR A 399 -2.22 -11.25 -3.16
C TYR A 399 -2.06 -9.81 -2.66
N ASN A 400 -1.00 -9.12 -3.08
CA ASN A 400 -0.55 -7.88 -2.45
C ASN A 400 -1.19 -6.62 -3.08
N SER A 401 -1.84 -6.75 -4.24
CA SER A 401 -2.54 -5.64 -4.90
C SER A 401 -3.93 -5.33 -4.30
N ILE A 402 -4.50 -4.20 -4.71
CA ILE A 402 -5.89 -3.80 -4.48
C ILE A 402 -6.65 -4.01 -5.79
N THR A 403 -7.48 -5.04 -5.85
CA THR A 403 -8.29 -5.36 -7.03
C THR A 403 -9.60 -4.58 -7.02
N VAL A 404 -9.89 -3.86 -8.10
CA VAL A 404 -10.99 -2.90 -8.20
C VAL A 404 -12.09 -3.39 -9.15
N GLY A 405 -13.31 -3.47 -8.64
CA GLY A 405 -14.54 -3.72 -9.41
C GLY A 405 -15.44 -2.48 -9.53
N ASN A 406 -16.66 -2.71 -10.00
CA ASN A 406 -17.67 -1.68 -10.22
C ASN A 406 -18.90 -1.90 -9.30
N THR A 407 -19.47 -0.83 -8.75
CA THR A 407 -20.68 -0.88 -7.91
C THR A 407 -21.90 -1.47 -8.61
N ASN A 408 -21.94 -1.44 -9.94
CA ASN A 408 -23.02 -2.07 -10.72
C ASN A 408 -22.85 -3.58 -10.92
N GLY A 409 -21.77 -4.19 -10.41
CA GLY A 409 -21.46 -5.61 -10.57
C GLY A 409 -21.01 -6.02 -11.98
N SER A 410 -20.87 -5.10 -12.93
CA SER A 410 -20.51 -5.44 -14.31
C SER A 410 -19.00 -5.62 -14.50
N HIS A 411 -18.40 -6.49 -13.69
CA HIS A 411 -16.98 -6.87 -13.69
C HIS A 411 -16.83 -8.36 -13.42
N SER A 412 -15.64 -8.93 -13.60
CA SER A 412 -15.38 -10.32 -13.20
C SER A 412 -15.72 -10.55 -11.72
N GLN A 413 -16.49 -11.59 -11.41
CA GLN A 413 -16.98 -11.81 -10.03
C GLN A 413 -16.49 -13.13 -9.46
N GLY A 414 -16.56 -13.27 -8.14
CA GLY A 414 -16.37 -14.53 -7.44
C GLY A 414 -14.92 -14.74 -7.00
N GLN A 415 -14.33 -15.82 -7.50
CA GLN A 415 -13.04 -16.30 -7.02
C GLN A 415 -11.98 -16.28 -8.14
N THR A 416 -10.73 -16.10 -7.73
CA THR A 416 -9.56 -16.35 -8.59
C THR A 416 -9.62 -17.76 -9.18
N VAL A 417 -9.26 -17.88 -10.46
CA VAL A 417 -9.56 -19.06 -11.29
C VAL A 417 -8.86 -20.33 -10.78
N SER A 418 -9.63 -21.38 -10.51
CA SER A 418 -9.12 -22.76 -10.43
C SER A 418 -9.23 -23.39 -11.83
N GLY A 419 -8.10 -23.64 -12.49
CA GLY A 419 -8.02 -24.01 -13.92
C GLY A 419 -8.53 -25.42 -14.29
N ILE A 420 -9.75 -25.80 -13.89
CA ILE A 420 -10.24 -27.17 -14.10
C ILE A 420 -10.82 -27.41 -15.51
N ASP A 421 -11.14 -26.37 -16.30
CA ASP A 421 -11.94 -26.58 -17.52
C ASP A 421 -11.29 -26.23 -18.88
N LEU A 422 -10.08 -25.66 -18.93
CA LEU A 422 -9.49 -25.17 -20.20
C LEU A 422 -8.09 -25.70 -20.56
N GLY A 423 -7.21 -25.98 -19.59
CA GLY A 423 -5.85 -26.50 -19.85
C GLY A 423 -5.79 -28.04 -19.88
N THR A 424 -4.57 -28.60 -19.99
CA THR A 424 -4.40 -30.06 -19.79
C THR A 424 -4.58 -30.47 -18.32
N GLY A 425 -4.52 -29.50 -17.40
CA GLY A 425 -4.56 -29.70 -15.96
C GLY A 425 -3.19 -29.95 -15.32
N ASN A 426 -2.12 -29.99 -16.12
CA ASN A 426 -0.75 -30.17 -15.65
C ASN A 426 -0.21 -28.95 -14.91
N THR A 427 -0.58 -27.74 -15.35
CA THR A 427 -0.20 -26.48 -14.71
C THR A 427 -1.41 -25.83 -14.08
N LYS A 428 -1.30 -25.46 -12.80
CA LYS A 428 -2.39 -24.80 -12.05
C LYS A 428 -2.10 -23.31 -11.89
N HIS A 429 -3.15 -22.50 -11.85
CA HIS A 429 -3.06 -21.10 -11.46
C HIS A 429 -2.52 -20.94 -10.04
N ASP A 430 -1.78 -19.86 -9.81
CA ASP A 430 -1.28 -19.45 -8.51
C ASP A 430 -2.39 -18.89 -7.62
N GLY A 431 -2.55 -19.45 -6.43
CA GLY A 431 -3.52 -18.99 -5.42
C GLY A 431 -4.99 -18.95 -5.87
N PRO A 432 -5.59 -20.04 -6.36
CA PRO A 432 -7.00 -20.07 -6.77
C PRO A 432 -7.96 -19.99 -5.57
N GLY A 433 -9.23 -19.63 -5.81
CA GLY A 433 -10.28 -19.69 -4.79
C GLY A 433 -10.42 -18.45 -3.89
N ARG A 434 -9.49 -17.49 -3.96
CA ARG A 434 -9.57 -16.22 -3.23
C ARG A 434 -10.64 -15.30 -3.78
N THR A 435 -11.32 -14.57 -2.92
CA THR A 435 -12.43 -13.67 -3.28
C THR A 435 -11.93 -12.37 -3.89
N LYS A 436 -12.52 -11.94 -5.01
CA LYS A 436 -12.26 -10.66 -5.69
C LYS A 436 -13.57 -10.05 -6.22
N PRO A 437 -13.70 -8.71 -6.34
CA PRO A 437 -12.69 -7.67 -6.06
C PRO A 437 -12.45 -7.46 -4.56
N ASP A 438 -11.37 -6.72 -4.23
CA ASP A 438 -11.15 -6.27 -2.85
C ASP A 438 -12.08 -5.08 -2.52
N ILE A 439 -12.33 -4.21 -3.49
CA ILE A 439 -13.16 -2.99 -3.33
C ILE A 439 -13.83 -2.60 -4.67
N VAL A 440 -14.93 -1.84 -4.60
CA VAL A 440 -15.60 -1.30 -5.80
C VAL A 440 -15.63 0.23 -5.81
N ALA A 441 -15.69 0.82 -7.01
CA ALA A 441 -15.99 2.24 -7.21
C ALA A 441 -17.14 2.39 -8.23
N ASN A 442 -17.65 3.62 -8.38
CA ASN A 442 -18.80 3.89 -9.25
C ASN A 442 -18.37 4.62 -10.51
N ASP A 443 -18.44 3.94 -11.65
CA ASP A 443 -18.28 4.53 -12.97
C ASP A 443 -18.87 3.59 -14.04
N ASN A 444 -18.66 3.87 -15.32
CA ASN A 444 -19.18 3.07 -16.43
C ASN A 444 -18.33 1.82 -16.77
N SER A 445 -17.10 1.73 -16.27
CA SER A 445 -16.19 0.60 -16.50
C SER A 445 -15.21 0.41 -15.34
N THR A 446 -14.61 -0.77 -15.24
CA THR A 446 -13.52 -1.04 -14.28
C THR A 446 -12.29 -0.17 -14.53
N SER A 447 -11.97 0.14 -15.79
CA SER A 447 -10.87 1.06 -16.15
C SER A 447 -11.13 2.50 -15.72
N ALA A 448 -12.39 2.90 -15.55
CA ALA A 448 -12.74 4.20 -14.98
C ALA A 448 -12.85 4.15 -13.44
N CYS A 449 -13.22 3.00 -12.86
CA CYS A 449 -13.26 2.79 -11.41
C CYS A 449 -11.86 2.72 -10.76
N THR A 450 -10.93 2.02 -11.39
CA THR A 450 -9.56 1.79 -10.88
C THR A 450 -8.80 3.09 -10.57
N PRO A 451 -8.76 4.11 -11.44
CA PRO A 451 -8.11 5.38 -11.13
C PRO A 451 -8.82 6.17 -10.03
N GLN A 452 -10.14 6.01 -9.80
CA GLN A 452 -10.79 6.65 -8.64
C GLN A 452 -10.24 6.10 -7.32
N VAL A 453 -10.04 4.78 -7.23
CA VAL A 453 -9.41 4.14 -6.05
C VAL A 453 -7.94 4.55 -5.94
N SER A 454 -7.21 4.60 -7.06
CA SER A 454 -5.80 5.01 -7.09
C SER A 454 -5.63 6.45 -6.59
N SER A 455 -6.53 7.36 -6.99
CA SER A 455 -6.57 8.75 -6.51
C SER A 455 -6.90 8.85 -5.03
N ALA A 456 -7.88 8.06 -4.54
CA ALA A 456 -8.23 8.03 -3.13
C ALA A 456 -7.05 7.54 -2.26
N VAL A 457 -6.37 6.47 -2.70
CA VAL A 457 -5.15 5.97 -2.06
C VAL A 457 -4.05 7.02 -2.07
N THR A 458 -3.79 7.64 -3.23
CA THR A 458 -2.76 8.69 -3.37
C THR A 458 -3.05 9.87 -2.45
N PHE A 459 -4.31 10.26 -2.33
CA PHE A 459 -4.75 11.32 -1.43
C PHE A 459 -4.45 10.97 0.03
N LEU A 460 -4.80 9.75 0.46
CA LEU A 460 -4.54 9.28 1.82
C LEU A 460 -3.03 9.19 2.13
N ILE A 461 -2.19 8.81 1.17
CA ILE A 461 -0.72 8.82 1.33
C ILE A 461 -0.22 10.25 1.57
N GLY A 462 -0.67 11.21 0.76
CA GLY A 462 -0.27 12.62 0.93
C GLY A 462 -0.69 13.19 2.29
N VAL A 463 -1.90 12.84 2.75
CA VAL A 463 -2.36 13.19 4.11
C VAL A 463 -1.51 12.50 5.17
N ALA A 464 -1.24 11.19 5.03
CA ALA A 464 -0.45 10.42 5.99
C ALA A 464 0.95 11.00 6.17
N GLN A 465 1.63 11.35 5.08
CA GLN A 465 2.95 11.99 5.13
C GLN A 465 2.89 13.34 5.86
N THR A 466 1.90 14.18 5.53
CA THR A 466 1.72 15.49 6.18
C THR A 466 1.41 15.36 7.68
N LYS A 467 0.65 14.32 8.06
CA LYS A 467 0.35 13.98 9.45
C LYS A 467 1.46 13.21 10.15
N LYS A 468 2.53 12.85 9.43
CA LYS A 468 3.68 12.05 9.93
C LYS A 468 3.29 10.64 10.36
N GLU A 469 2.23 10.13 9.76
CA GLU A 469 1.70 8.78 9.93
C GLU A 469 2.33 7.83 8.88
N GLY A 470 3.66 7.73 8.89
CA GLY A 470 4.41 7.01 7.84
C GLY A 470 4.00 5.55 7.67
N ASN A 471 3.66 4.85 8.75
CA ASN A 471 3.20 3.46 8.67
C ASN A 471 1.87 3.31 7.90
N ALA A 472 1.03 4.35 7.86
CA ALA A 472 -0.19 4.32 7.08
C ALA A 472 0.03 4.31 5.56
N THR A 473 1.24 4.65 5.08
CA THR A 473 1.56 4.56 3.65
C THR A 473 1.95 3.15 3.21
N LEU A 474 2.08 2.21 4.15
CA LEU A 474 2.43 0.83 3.85
C LEU A 474 1.23 0.10 3.20
N PRO A 475 1.47 -0.80 2.24
CA PRO A 475 0.39 -1.41 1.45
C PRO A 475 -0.62 -2.18 2.29
N GLU A 476 -0.19 -2.90 3.32
CA GLU A 476 -1.07 -3.65 4.22
C GLU A 476 -2.04 -2.71 4.96
N VAL A 477 -1.51 -1.62 5.52
CA VAL A 477 -2.30 -0.65 6.29
C VAL A 477 -3.24 0.14 5.38
N MET A 478 -2.75 0.62 4.23
CA MET A 478 -3.57 1.40 3.33
C MET A 478 -4.72 0.57 2.73
N LYS A 479 -4.47 -0.71 2.42
CA LYS A 479 -5.53 -1.65 2.00
C LYS A 479 -6.56 -1.84 3.14
N ALA A 480 -6.11 -2.04 4.37
CA ALA A 480 -7.00 -2.12 5.53
C ALA A 480 -7.83 -0.84 5.74
N LEU A 481 -7.21 0.35 5.62
CA LEU A 481 -7.85 1.65 5.74
C LEU A 481 -8.99 1.81 4.75
N ILE A 482 -8.75 1.57 3.46
CA ILE A 482 -9.80 1.76 2.44
C ILE A 482 -10.91 0.71 2.55
N MET A 483 -10.59 -0.52 2.96
CA MET A 483 -11.58 -1.59 3.15
C MET A 483 -12.44 -1.34 4.40
N ALA A 484 -11.83 -0.90 5.51
CA ALA A 484 -12.57 -0.49 6.71
C ALA A 484 -13.38 0.78 6.44
N GLY A 485 -12.84 1.65 5.58
CA GLY A 485 -13.44 2.87 5.04
C GLY A 485 -14.63 2.64 4.10
N ALA A 486 -14.70 1.49 3.42
CA ALA A 486 -15.71 1.23 2.41
C ALA A 486 -17.16 1.36 2.93
N SER A 487 -18.01 1.95 2.10
CA SER A 487 -19.45 2.08 2.33
C SER A 487 -20.18 0.86 1.79
N LYS A 488 -21.19 0.42 2.56
CA LYS A 488 -22.11 -0.67 2.20
C LYS A 488 -23.56 -0.18 2.12
N LYS A 489 -23.78 1.13 2.25
CA LYS A 489 -25.11 1.76 2.31
C LYS A 489 -25.84 1.70 0.97
N GLU A 490 -25.09 1.56 -0.11
CA GLU A 490 -25.56 1.50 -1.48
C GLU A 490 -26.06 0.12 -1.89
N PHE A 491 -25.88 -0.90 -1.04
CA PHE A 491 -26.08 -2.30 -1.40
C PHE A 491 -27.04 -2.99 -0.44
N ASP A 492 -28.15 -3.48 -0.98
CA ASP A 492 -29.12 -4.25 -0.21
C ASP A 492 -28.69 -5.72 -0.01
N ASN A 493 -27.81 -6.21 -0.88
CA ASN A 493 -27.40 -7.61 -0.99
C ASN A 493 -25.94 -7.87 -0.57
N TRP A 494 -25.23 -6.88 -0.03
CA TRP A 494 -23.86 -7.09 0.45
C TRP A 494 -23.84 -8.11 1.58
N SER A 495 -23.00 -9.13 1.45
CA SER A 495 -22.94 -10.22 2.43
C SER A 495 -21.53 -10.78 2.61
N ARG A 496 -21.31 -11.41 3.77
CA ARG A 496 -20.10 -12.18 4.08
C ARG A 496 -20.43 -13.34 5.01
N ASN A 497 -19.46 -14.22 5.23
CA ASN A 497 -19.51 -15.21 6.31
C ASN A 497 -18.11 -15.36 6.93
N THR A 498 -17.90 -16.36 7.79
CA THR A 498 -16.62 -16.54 8.48
C THR A 498 -15.49 -16.93 7.52
N GLU A 499 -15.74 -17.75 6.50
CA GLU A 499 -14.71 -18.22 5.55
C GLU A 499 -14.60 -17.34 4.29
N MET A 500 -15.59 -16.47 4.06
CA MET A 500 -15.64 -15.51 2.95
C MET A 500 -15.76 -14.10 3.51
N PRO A 501 -14.63 -13.41 3.78
CA PRO A 501 -14.59 -12.19 4.58
C PRO A 501 -15.31 -11.00 3.94
N ILE A 502 -15.33 -10.97 2.61
CA ILE A 502 -15.88 -9.89 1.80
C ILE A 502 -16.86 -10.43 0.76
N ASP A 503 -17.70 -9.55 0.22
CA ASP A 503 -18.71 -9.93 -0.77
C ASP A 503 -18.06 -10.34 -2.11
N PRO A 504 -18.46 -11.45 -2.74
CA PRO A 504 -17.85 -11.95 -3.97
C PRO A 504 -18.12 -11.10 -5.22
N VAL A 505 -19.01 -10.12 -5.14
CA VAL A 505 -19.28 -9.17 -6.22
C VAL A 505 -18.80 -7.78 -5.83
N LEU A 506 -19.07 -7.36 -4.60
CA LEU A 506 -18.92 -5.98 -4.13
C LEU A 506 -17.67 -5.75 -3.27
N GLY A 507 -16.88 -6.80 -3.00
CA GLY A 507 -15.69 -6.74 -2.15
C GLY A 507 -16.01 -6.22 -0.75
N ALA A 508 -15.14 -5.40 -0.17
CA ALA A 508 -15.40 -4.71 1.09
C ALA A 508 -16.51 -3.63 0.98
N GLY A 509 -16.98 -3.31 -0.22
CA GLY A 509 -17.97 -2.28 -0.50
C GLY A 509 -17.41 -1.15 -1.38
N LYS A 510 -18.16 -0.06 -1.50
CA LYS A 510 -17.77 1.09 -2.32
C LYS A 510 -16.73 1.93 -1.59
N ILE A 511 -15.64 2.29 -2.25
CA ILE A 511 -14.64 3.22 -1.70
C ILE A 511 -15.32 4.48 -1.12
N ASN A 512 -14.89 4.87 0.09
CA ASN A 512 -15.34 6.10 0.73
C ASN A 512 -14.15 6.77 1.42
N LEU A 513 -13.67 7.82 0.78
CA LEU A 513 -12.50 8.59 1.16
C LEU A 513 -12.70 9.34 2.48
N LEU A 514 -13.89 9.89 2.74
CA LEU A 514 -14.20 10.56 4.01
C LEU A 514 -14.01 9.61 5.19
N ASN A 515 -14.63 8.43 5.12
CA ASN A 515 -14.50 7.47 6.20
C ASN A 515 -13.04 6.99 6.36
N SER A 516 -12.35 6.73 5.25
CA SER A 516 -10.95 6.29 5.26
C SER A 516 -10.03 7.37 5.86
N TYR A 517 -10.32 8.65 5.56
CA TYR A 517 -9.65 9.80 6.14
C TYR A 517 -9.85 9.85 7.66
N HIS A 518 -11.09 9.69 8.16
CA HIS A 518 -11.35 9.66 9.61
C HIS A 518 -10.61 8.54 10.33
N ILE A 519 -10.49 7.36 9.70
CA ILE A 519 -9.68 6.28 10.28
C ILE A 519 -8.21 6.72 10.31
N LEU A 520 -7.66 7.19 9.19
CA LEU A 520 -6.27 7.65 9.08
C LEU A 520 -5.91 8.68 10.15
N ILE A 521 -6.71 9.75 10.27
CA ILE A 521 -6.43 10.85 11.20
C ILE A 521 -6.70 10.52 12.68
N ALA A 522 -7.31 9.35 12.97
CA ALA A 522 -7.39 8.84 14.34
C ALA A 522 -6.02 8.41 14.88
N GLY A 523 -5.04 8.21 13.98
CA GLY A 523 -3.66 7.87 14.28
C GLY A 523 -3.43 6.38 14.55
N GLU A 524 -2.16 5.99 14.50
CA GLU A 524 -1.69 4.64 14.79
C GLU A 524 -2.02 4.24 16.25
N GLN A 525 -2.45 3.01 16.46
CA GLN A 525 -2.94 2.51 17.74
C GLN A 525 -2.06 1.39 18.25
N GLU A 526 -1.68 1.45 19.52
CA GLU A 526 -0.86 0.40 20.11
C GLU A 526 -1.71 -0.76 20.66
N PRO A 527 -1.29 -2.02 20.45
CA PRO A 527 -1.89 -3.18 21.10
C PRO A 527 -1.98 -3.04 22.63
N GLY A 528 -3.01 -3.65 23.21
CA GLY A 528 -3.22 -3.69 24.66
C GLY A 528 -3.76 -2.39 25.27
N LYS A 529 -3.82 -1.28 24.52
CA LYS A 529 -4.42 -0.02 24.96
C LYS A 529 -5.87 0.10 24.48
N PHE A 530 -6.67 0.84 25.25
CA PHE A 530 -8.02 1.23 24.82
C PHE A 530 -7.94 2.36 23.79
N SER A 531 -8.61 2.15 22.67
CA SER A 531 -8.74 3.10 21.58
C SER A 531 -10.16 3.66 21.47
N THR A 532 -10.31 4.61 20.54
CA THR A 532 -11.57 5.26 20.20
C THR A 532 -12.36 4.46 19.17
N ASN A 533 -13.46 5.04 18.69
CA ASN A 533 -14.28 4.51 17.60
C ASN A 533 -13.52 4.27 16.29
N TYR A 534 -12.37 4.91 16.08
CA TYR A 534 -11.58 4.86 14.86
C TYR A 534 -10.13 4.54 15.22
N GLY A 535 -9.43 3.84 14.35
CA GLY A 535 -8.00 3.58 14.52
C GLY A 535 -7.46 2.61 13.49
N TRP A 536 -6.14 2.53 13.43
CA TRP A 536 -5.40 1.61 12.59
C TRP A 536 -4.06 1.27 13.24
N ASP A 537 -3.41 0.20 12.78
CA ASP A 537 -2.07 -0.17 13.24
C ASP A 537 -1.29 -0.89 12.13
N PHE A 538 0.03 -0.69 12.11
CA PHE A 538 0.97 -1.58 11.43
C PHE A 538 1.57 -2.55 12.45
N GLY A 539 0.79 -3.57 12.79
CA GLY A 539 1.15 -4.54 13.82
C GLY A 539 2.07 -5.65 13.32
N SER A 540 2.67 -6.37 14.26
CA SER A 540 3.47 -7.57 13.98
C SER A 540 3.22 -8.66 15.02
N ILE A 541 3.26 -9.92 14.58
CA ILE A 541 3.27 -11.10 15.45
C ILE A 541 4.59 -11.83 15.24
N ASP A 542 5.32 -12.10 16.32
CA ASP A 542 6.58 -12.84 16.29
C ASP A 542 6.29 -14.35 16.40
N GLY A 543 6.13 -15.01 15.26
CA GLY A 543 5.80 -16.43 15.17
C GLY A 543 4.30 -16.71 15.28
N SER A 544 3.95 -17.90 15.75
CA SER A 544 2.54 -18.24 16.04
C SER A 544 2.08 -17.52 17.29
N GLY A 545 0.98 -16.77 17.20
CA GLY A 545 0.52 -15.96 18.32
C GLY A 545 -0.73 -15.16 18.04
N LYS A 546 -1.03 -14.28 19.00
CA LYS A 546 -2.17 -13.36 18.93
C LYS A 546 -1.86 -12.02 19.57
N VAL A 547 -2.49 -10.98 19.04
CA VAL A 547 -2.39 -9.60 19.50
C VAL A 547 -3.81 -9.05 19.68
N SER A 548 -4.02 -8.25 20.72
CA SER A 548 -5.34 -7.72 21.09
C SER A 548 -5.34 -6.18 21.12
N TYR A 549 -6.40 -5.59 20.58
CA TYR A 549 -6.70 -4.16 20.62
C TYR A 549 -8.04 -3.96 21.32
N PHE A 550 -8.13 -2.99 22.21
CA PHE A 550 -9.34 -2.76 22.98
C PHE A 550 -10.06 -1.50 22.51
N ILE A 551 -11.38 -1.56 22.36
CA ILE A 551 -12.22 -0.42 21.97
C ILE A 551 -13.25 -0.19 23.06
N ASN A 552 -13.39 1.05 23.51
CA ASN A 552 -14.48 1.44 24.41
C ASN A 552 -15.51 2.30 23.67
N LEU A 553 -16.68 1.72 23.39
CA LEU A 553 -17.79 2.44 22.78
C LEU A 553 -18.63 3.12 23.87
N GLU A 554 -18.49 4.43 24.05
CA GLU A 554 -19.25 5.19 25.05
C GLU A 554 -20.76 5.22 24.77
N LYS A 555 -21.13 5.09 23.50
CA LYS A 555 -22.50 5.05 22.99
C LYS A 555 -22.63 3.89 22.03
N ALA A 556 -23.87 3.44 21.83
CA ALA A 556 -24.14 2.52 20.74
C ALA A 556 -23.74 3.14 19.40
N VAL A 557 -23.33 2.30 18.47
CA VAL A 557 -22.88 2.69 17.12
C VAL A 557 -23.75 2.01 16.08
N LYS A 558 -24.03 2.73 14.99
CA LYS A 558 -24.93 2.26 13.94
C LYS A 558 -24.28 1.16 13.11
N GLU A 559 -23.01 1.33 12.77
CA GLU A 559 -22.22 0.39 11.99
C GLU A 559 -20.80 0.35 12.56
N ALA A 560 -20.15 -0.81 12.49
CA ALA A 560 -18.72 -0.91 12.68
C ALA A 560 -18.10 -1.87 11.66
N THR A 561 -16.88 -1.56 11.27
CA THR A 561 -16.10 -2.33 10.32
C THR A 561 -14.70 -2.53 10.89
N VAL A 562 -14.14 -3.72 10.72
CA VAL A 562 -12.73 -4.01 11.03
C VAL A 562 -12.14 -4.74 9.84
N SER A 563 -10.99 -4.30 9.34
CA SER A 563 -10.28 -4.93 8.22
C SER A 563 -8.85 -5.24 8.63
N LEU A 564 -8.42 -6.46 8.37
CA LEU A 564 -7.06 -6.96 8.57
C LEU A 564 -6.50 -7.38 7.21
N ASN A 565 -5.27 -7.00 6.89
CA ASN A 565 -4.60 -7.34 5.63
C ASN A 565 -3.13 -7.66 5.90
N TRP A 566 -2.57 -8.62 5.15
CA TRP A 566 -1.14 -8.95 5.20
C TRP A 566 -0.64 -9.32 3.80
N ASN A 567 0.65 -9.15 3.57
CA ASN A 567 1.25 -9.45 2.26
C ASN A 567 1.84 -10.87 2.22
N ARG A 568 1.71 -11.51 1.06
CA ARG A 568 2.50 -12.68 0.69
C ARG A 568 3.96 -12.25 0.49
N VAL A 569 4.88 -13.12 0.91
CA VAL A 569 6.33 -12.93 0.74
C VAL A 569 6.87 -14.02 -0.18
N ILE A 570 7.56 -13.64 -1.26
CA ILE A 570 8.34 -14.58 -2.07
C ILE A 570 9.76 -14.63 -1.49
N ARG A 571 10.18 -15.81 -1.04
CA ARG A 571 11.47 -16.00 -0.36
C ARG A 571 12.58 -16.42 -1.32
N SER A 572 12.26 -17.30 -2.27
CA SER A 572 13.18 -17.79 -3.28
C SER A 572 12.46 -18.03 -4.60
N ALA A 573 13.19 -17.91 -5.70
CA ALA A 573 12.75 -18.23 -7.05
C ALA A 573 13.96 -18.24 -7.98
N GLU A 574 13.88 -18.98 -9.10
CA GLU A 574 15.00 -19.10 -10.04
C GLU A 574 15.48 -17.73 -10.55
N TRP A 575 14.56 -16.79 -10.76
CA TRP A 575 14.84 -15.42 -11.19
C TRP A 575 15.26 -14.45 -10.07
N LEU A 576 15.20 -14.89 -8.81
CA LEU A 576 15.57 -14.10 -7.64
C LEU A 576 16.96 -14.49 -7.14
N ASP A 577 17.16 -15.79 -6.89
CA ASP A 577 18.35 -16.33 -6.22
C ASP A 577 18.83 -17.65 -6.86
N GLY A 578 18.26 -18.06 -8.00
CA GLY A 578 18.59 -19.32 -8.66
C GLY A 578 18.04 -20.57 -7.96
N ASN A 579 17.29 -20.42 -6.86
CA ASN A 579 16.74 -21.54 -6.11
C ASN A 579 15.29 -21.85 -6.51
N PRO A 580 14.77 -23.06 -6.19
CA PRO A 580 13.36 -23.38 -6.40
C PRO A 580 12.43 -22.37 -5.71
N TYR A 581 11.27 -22.14 -6.34
CA TYR A 581 10.26 -21.22 -5.82
C TYR A 581 9.79 -21.60 -4.40
N SER A 582 9.80 -20.63 -3.49
CA SER A 582 9.23 -20.74 -2.15
C SER A 582 8.59 -19.41 -1.74
N GLU A 583 7.35 -19.48 -1.26
CA GLU A 583 6.67 -18.36 -0.62
C GLU A 583 6.39 -18.57 0.88
N SER A 584 5.94 -17.49 1.51
CA SER A 584 5.31 -17.49 2.83
C SER A 584 4.07 -16.63 2.76
N ILE A 585 2.95 -17.19 3.20
CA ILE A 585 1.69 -16.49 3.42
C ILE A 585 1.13 -17.01 4.74
N ALA A 586 0.83 -16.10 5.66
CA ALA A 586 0.26 -16.48 6.95
C ALA A 586 -1.21 -16.85 6.81
N ASP A 587 -1.66 -17.77 7.66
CA ASP A 587 -3.07 -18.02 7.97
C ASP A 587 -3.42 -17.14 9.18
N MET A 588 -3.93 -15.94 8.89
CA MET A 588 -4.33 -14.99 9.93
C MET A 588 -5.84 -15.03 10.16
N LYS A 589 -6.25 -14.74 11.39
CA LYS A 589 -7.66 -14.70 11.80
C LYS A 589 -7.99 -13.40 12.49
N LEU A 590 -9.21 -12.91 12.26
CA LEU A 590 -9.77 -11.73 12.90
C LEU A 590 -11.00 -12.09 13.74
N GLU A 591 -10.98 -11.73 15.01
CA GLU A 591 -12.06 -11.99 15.94
C GLU A 591 -12.45 -10.71 16.69
N LEU A 592 -13.75 -10.52 16.91
CA LEU A 592 -14.27 -9.48 17.79
C LEU A 592 -14.92 -10.11 19.01
N TYR A 593 -14.46 -9.73 20.19
CA TYR A 593 -15.06 -10.11 21.47
C TYR A 593 -15.75 -8.92 22.12
N ARG A 594 -16.82 -9.19 22.87
CA ARG A 594 -17.53 -8.19 23.69
C ARG A 594 -17.35 -8.53 25.17
N LYS A 595 -17.02 -7.54 25.98
CA LYS A 595 -16.95 -7.71 27.43
C LYS A 595 -18.35 -7.93 28.01
N LYS A 596 -18.51 -8.99 28.79
CA LYS A 596 -19.71 -9.28 29.56
C LYS A 596 -19.27 -9.74 30.95
N ASP A 597 -19.73 -9.02 31.97
CA ASP A 597 -19.26 -9.19 33.35
C ASP A 597 -17.73 -9.05 33.42
N ASN A 598 -17.00 -10.13 33.76
CA ASN A 598 -15.54 -10.14 33.85
C ASN A 598 -14.84 -10.77 32.64
N ASP A 599 -15.58 -11.30 31.67
CA ASP A 599 -15.03 -12.08 30.56
C ASP A 599 -15.30 -11.44 29.20
N PHE A 600 -14.40 -11.66 28.24
CA PHE A 600 -14.60 -11.32 26.83
C PHE A 600 -15.19 -12.52 26.10
N ILE A 601 -16.37 -12.35 25.51
CA ILE A 601 -17.11 -13.39 24.79
C ILE A 601 -17.02 -13.12 23.30
N LEU A 602 -16.69 -14.14 22.51
CA LEU A 602 -16.63 -14.04 21.05
C LEU A 602 -17.98 -13.56 20.50
N TYR A 603 -17.93 -12.50 19.70
CA TYR A 603 -19.10 -11.84 19.12
C TYR A 603 -19.21 -12.11 17.63
N ASP A 604 -18.08 -12.08 16.91
CA ASP A 604 -17.98 -12.35 15.48
C ASP A 604 -16.54 -12.74 15.10
N SER A 605 -16.38 -13.41 13.96
CA SER A 605 -15.07 -13.81 13.44
C SER A 605 -15.04 -13.93 11.93
N SER A 606 -13.84 -13.72 11.39
CA SER A 606 -13.46 -13.89 9.99
C SER A 606 -12.16 -14.72 9.97
N ASP A 607 -12.17 -15.83 9.24
CA ASP A 607 -11.20 -16.93 9.27
C ASP A 607 -11.17 -17.66 7.91
N SER A 608 -10.83 -16.94 6.84
CA SER A 608 -10.59 -17.51 5.51
C SER A 608 -9.26 -18.26 5.49
N LYS A 609 -9.27 -19.45 4.88
CA LYS A 609 -8.05 -20.26 4.67
C LYS A 609 -7.35 -19.96 3.34
N LEU A 610 -7.90 -19.05 2.55
CA LEU A 610 -7.41 -18.74 1.21
C LEU A 610 -6.95 -17.30 1.07
N ASP A 611 -7.69 -16.38 1.68
CA ASP A 611 -7.48 -14.94 1.49
C ASP A 611 -6.37 -14.40 2.40
N ASN A 612 -5.66 -13.37 1.94
CA ASN A 612 -4.72 -12.61 2.74
C ASN A 612 -5.35 -11.34 3.36
N LEU A 613 -6.64 -11.44 3.66
CA LEU A 613 -7.44 -10.41 4.28
C LEU A 613 -8.51 -11.04 5.16
N GLU A 614 -8.89 -10.32 6.21
CA GLU A 614 -10.05 -10.63 7.03
C GLU A 614 -10.90 -9.37 7.24
N HIS A 615 -12.21 -9.53 7.32
CA HIS A 615 -13.12 -8.39 7.35
C HIS A 615 -14.36 -8.68 8.19
N LEU A 616 -14.63 -7.78 9.13
CA LEU A 616 -15.85 -7.77 9.93
C LEU A 616 -16.69 -6.56 9.56
N TYR A 617 -17.99 -6.78 9.46
CA TYR A 617 -18.99 -5.73 9.32
C TYR A 617 -20.17 -6.04 10.24
N LEU A 618 -20.48 -5.07 11.09
CA LEU A 618 -21.41 -5.19 12.21
C LEU A 618 -22.37 -4.01 12.18
N ARG A 619 -23.64 -4.26 12.50
CA ARG A 619 -24.68 -3.21 12.50
C ARG A 619 -25.44 -3.19 13.82
N GLY A 620 -25.56 -2.00 14.42
CA GLY A 620 -26.19 -1.80 15.72
C GLY A 620 -25.41 -2.46 16.86
N LEU A 621 -24.17 -2.04 17.05
CA LEU A 621 -23.37 -2.45 18.21
C LEU A 621 -23.73 -1.58 19.42
N ASP A 622 -23.97 -2.22 20.55
CA ASP A 622 -24.22 -1.53 21.81
C ASP A 622 -22.98 -0.79 22.32
N LYS A 623 -23.19 0.13 23.27
CA LYS A 623 -22.10 0.67 24.07
C LYS A 623 -21.44 -0.44 24.89
N GLY A 624 -20.14 -0.31 25.14
CA GLY A 624 -19.38 -1.24 25.97
C GLY A 624 -17.93 -1.40 25.52
N GLU A 625 -17.23 -2.29 26.19
CA GLU A 625 -15.85 -2.64 25.87
C GLU A 625 -15.81 -3.84 24.91
N TYR A 626 -14.94 -3.74 23.91
CA TYR A 626 -14.71 -4.72 22.88
C TYR A 626 -13.22 -5.02 22.75
N GLU A 627 -12.89 -6.24 22.34
CA GLU A 627 -11.53 -6.66 22.02
C GLU A 627 -11.51 -7.12 20.55
N ILE A 628 -10.72 -6.45 19.72
CA ILE A 628 -10.31 -6.98 18.41
C ILE A 628 -9.10 -7.85 18.67
N ARG A 629 -9.17 -9.11 18.26
CA ARG A 629 -8.06 -10.05 18.37
C ARG A 629 -7.64 -10.49 16.98
N VAL A 630 -6.35 -10.35 16.73
CA VAL A 630 -5.68 -10.81 15.51
C VAL A 630 -4.79 -11.99 15.90
N SER A 631 -4.82 -13.08 15.14
CA SER A 631 -3.88 -14.18 15.32
C SER A 631 -3.22 -14.57 14.01
N SER A 632 -2.05 -15.20 14.10
CA SER A 632 -1.28 -15.71 12.97
C SER A 632 -0.64 -17.05 13.34
N ASP A 633 -0.47 -17.92 12.37
CA ASP A 633 0.26 -19.18 12.50
C ASP A 633 1.79 -18.99 12.40
N VAL A 634 2.24 -17.94 11.71
CA VAL A 634 3.65 -17.61 11.50
C VAL A 634 3.97 -16.14 11.78
N ALA A 635 5.26 -15.81 11.85
CA ALA A 635 5.69 -14.43 12.03
C ALA A 635 5.23 -13.57 10.84
N THR A 636 4.52 -12.49 11.10
CA THR A 636 3.88 -11.68 10.04
C THR A 636 3.63 -10.25 10.50
N ASN A 637 3.88 -9.29 9.60
CA ASN A 637 3.40 -7.92 9.76
C ASN A 637 2.03 -7.80 9.08
N TYR A 638 1.16 -6.97 9.62
CA TYR A 638 -0.19 -6.78 9.12
C TYR A 638 -0.62 -5.32 9.23
N GLY A 639 -1.56 -4.94 8.38
CA GLY A 639 -2.34 -3.71 8.52
C GLY A 639 -3.68 -4.03 9.15
N LEU A 640 -4.03 -3.34 10.22
CA LEU A 640 -5.34 -3.39 10.86
C LEU A 640 -5.97 -2.01 10.77
N ALA A 641 -7.26 -1.93 10.48
CA ALA A 641 -8.01 -0.68 10.52
C ALA A 641 -9.45 -0.93 10.98
N TRP A 642 -10.02 0.00 11.74
CA TRP A 642 -11.41 -0.08 12.19
C TRP A 642 -12.11 1.25 12.21
N ARG A 643 -13.43 1.16 12.09
CA ARG A 643 -14.36 2.27 12.16
C ARG A 643 -15.61 1.85 12.91
N ALA A 644 -16.09 2.66 13.84
CA ALA A 644 -17.34 2.46 14.55
C ALA A 644 -18.17 3.76 14.53
N GLU A 645 -19.12 3.85 13.59
CA GLU A 645 -19.88 5.05 13.32
C GLU A 645 -20.92 5.35 14.41
N LYS A 646 -20.81 6.52 15.02
CA LYS A 646 -21.77 6.98 16.02
C LYS A 646 -23.16 7.02 15.40
N GLY A 647 -24.14 6.50 16.14
CA GLY A 647 -25.53 6.52 15.69
C GLY A 647 -26.45 5.92 16.75
N LYS A 648 -27.74 5.88 16.44
CA LYS A 648 -28.70 5.21 17.31
C LYS A 648 -28.75 3.73 16.96
N ALA A 649 -28.59 2.86 17.96
CA ALA A 649 -28.91 1.45 17.79
C ALA A 649 -30.43 1.23 17.67
N PRO A 650 -30.85 0.06 17.13
CA PRO A 650 -32.24 -0.35 17.16
C PRO A 650 -32.85 -0.15 18.54
N ASN A 651 -34.01 0.49 18.57
CA ASN A 651 -34.68 0.89 19.79
C ASN A 651 -36.16 0.48 19.75
N ILE A 652 -36.69 0.15 20.93
CA ILE A 652 -38.09 -0.22 21.14
C ILE A 652 -38.73 0.78 22.10
N ASN A 653 -39.86 1.35 21.70
CA ASN A 653 -40.73 2.15 22.55
C ASN A 653 -42.07 1.42 22.71
N LEU A 654 -42.65 1.50 23.90
CA LEU A 654 -43.91 0.83 24.22
C LEU A 654 -44.97 1.89 24.58
N VAL A 655 -46.13 1.80 23.92
CA VAL A 655 -47.33 2.57 24.25
C VAL A 655 -48.42 1.60 24.70
N ILE A 656 -49.08 1.91 25.81
CA ILE A 656 -50.21 1.14 26.32
C ILE A 656 -51.48 1.80 25.79
N SER A 657 -52.35 1.05 25.11
CA SER A 657 -53.72 1.47 24.77
C SER A 657 -54.70 0.83 25.76
N PRO A 658 -55.17 1.57 26.79
CA PRO A 658 -56.11 1.05 27.78
C PRO A 658 -57.48 0.72 27.18
N GLU A 659 -57.88 1.43 26.12
CA GLU A 659 -59.18 1.26 25.46
C GLU A 659 -59.25 -0.07 24.69
N ASP A 660 -58.12 -0.50 24.10
CA ASP A 660 -58.04 -1.71 23.27
C ASP A 660 -57.43 -2.91 24.01
N ASN A 661 -57.11 -2.78 25.30
CA ASN A 661 -56.33 -3.75 26.07
C ASN A 661 -55.08 -4.23 25.29
N SER A 662 -54.35 -3.30 24.66
CA SER A 662 -53.23 -3.64 23.79
C SER A 662 -51.95 -2.88 24.14
N LEU A 663 -50.83 -3.52 23.81
CA LEU A 663 -49.49 -2.98 23.85
C LEU A 663 -49.04 -2.73 22.42
N ILE A 664 -48.68 -1.48 22.12
CA ILE A 664 -48.17 -1.08 20.82
C ILE A 664 -46.67 -0.84 20.95
N PHE A 665 -45.89 -1.64 20.24
CA PHE A 665 -44.45 -1.53 20.15
C PHE A 665 -44.07 -0.73 18.92
N TYR A 666 -43.35 0.36 19.11
CA TYR A 666 -42.75 1.18 18.07
C TYR A 666 -41.26 0.90 18.02
N PHE A 667 -40.82 0.27 16.95
CA PHE A 667 -39.42 0.04 16.67
C PHE A 667 -38.85 1.20 15.85
N SER A 668 -37.64 1.63 16.18
CA SER A 668 -36.97 2.76 15.53
C SER A 668 -35.47 2.49 15.41
N ASN A 669 -34.82 3.12 14.44
CA ASN A 669 -33.42 2.87 14.08
C ASN A 669 -33.15 1.40 13.77
N LEU A 670 -34.15 0.70 13.21
CA LEU A 670 -33.97 -0.64 12.69
C LEU A 670 -32.94 -0.64 11.56
N ILE A 671 -32.37 -1.81 11.31
CA ILE A 671 -31.37 -2.01 10.26
C ILE A 671 -32.08 -2.73 9.11
N PRO A 672 -32.34 -2.06 7.97
CA PRO A 672 -32.96 -2.71 6.82
C PRO A 672 -32.21 -3.98 6.43
N GLY A 673 -32.97 -5.03 6.15
CA GLY A 673 -32.46 -6.36 5.82
C GLY A 673 -32.14 -7.25 7.02
N LYS A 674 -32.10 -6.72 8.26
CA LYS A 674 -31.83 -7.53 9.47
C LYS A 674 -33.12 -8.11 10.05
N THR A 675 -32.98 -9.30 10.62
CA THR A 675 -34.04 -9.93 11.42
C THR A 675 -33.97 -9.48 12.87
N PHE A 676 -35.14 -9.14 13.40
CA PHE A 676 -35.36 -8.75 14.78
C PHE A 676 -36.35 -9.70 15.45
N SER A 677 -36.16 -9.92 16.75
CA SER A 677 -37.01 -10.76 17.58
C SER A 677 -37.45 -9.99 18.82
N LEU A 678 -38.75 -9.82 18.99
CA LEU A 678 -39.35 -9.29 20.21
C LEU A 678 -39.63 -10.45 21.16
N GLU A 679 -39.06 -10.37 22.36
CA GLU A 679 -39.22 -11.39 23.38
C GLU A 679 -39.85 -10.80 24.65
N LYS A 680 -40.59 -11.66 25.36
CA LYS A 680 -41.30 -11.35 26.62
C LYS A 680 -40.79 -12.23 27.75
N SER A 681 -40.70 -11.68 28.95
CA SER A 681 -40.36 -12.42 30.17
C SER A 681 -41.17 -11.93 31.36
N SER A 682 -41.51 -12.81 32.29
CA SER A 682 -42.12 -12.45 33.58
C SER A 682 -41.10 -12.29 34.71
N ASP A 683 -39.88 -12.81 34.55
CA ASP A 683 -38.88 -12.95 35.63
C ASP A 683 -37.45 -12.56 35.24
N LEU A 684 -37.24 -12.07 34.01
CA LEU A 684 -35.95 -11.76 33.36
C LEU A 684 -35.03 -12.97 33.14
N LYS A 685 -35.45 -14.19 33.51
CA LYS A 685 -34.67 -15.42 33.36
C LYS A 685 -35.11 -16.24 32.16
N LYS A 686 -36.43 -16.38 31.96
CA LYS A 686 -37.00 -17.10 30.82
C LYS A 686 -37.63 -16.11 29.85
N TRP A 687 -37.19 -16.17 28.60
CA TRP A 687 -37.66 -15.31 27.52
C TRP A 687 -38.41 -16.14 26.48
N THR A 688 -39.56 -15.64 26.05
CA THR A 688 -40.40 -16.27 25.02
C THR A 688 -40.50 -15.33 23.83
N LEU A 689 -40.24 -15.83 22.62
CA LEU A 689 -40.43 -15.09 21.37
C LEU A 689 -41.93 -14.79 21.18
N ILE A 690 -42.28 -13.52 20.97
CA ILE A 690 -43.66 -13.10 20.69
C ILE A 690 -43.82 -12.51 19.29
N HIS A 691 -42.76 -12.00 18.68
CA HIS A 691 -42.79 -11.54 17.30
C HIS A 691 -41.39 -11.62 16.68
N SER A 692 -41.31 -11.94 15.39
CA SER A 692 -40.06 -11.94 14.63
C SER A 692 -40.33 -11.37 13.24
N PHE A 693 -39.48 -10.46 12.79
CA PHE A 693 -39.65 -9.76 11.53
C PHE A 693 -38.30 -9.40 10.90
N LYS A 694 -38.27 -9.27 9.57
CA LYS A 694 -37.13 -8.72 8.85
C LYS A 694 -37.44 -7.25 8.57
N ALA A 695 -36.66 -6.35 9.16
CA ALA A 695 -36.87 -4.92 8.98
C ALA A 695 -36.70 -4.56 7.50
N LEU A 696 -37.74 -4.00 6.89
CA LEU A 696 -37.68 -3.43 5.54
C LEU A 696 -37.31 -1.95 5.59
N GLU A 697 -37.72 -1.27 6.65
CA GLU A 697 -37.54 0.15 6.90
C GLU A 697 -36.82 0.35 8.24
N ILE A 698 -36.46 1.60 8.53
CA ILE A 698 -35.83 1.97 9.81
C ILE A 698 -36.82 2.04 10.99
N SER A 699 -38.11 1.85 10.73
CA SER A 699 -39.19 1.89 11.72
C SER A 699 -40.26 0.87 11.40
N GLU A 700 -40.79 0.22 12.44
CA GLU A 700 -41.84 -0.79 12.32
C GLU A 700 -42.72 -0.77 13.58
N GLN A 701 -43.93 -1.31 13.49
CA GLN A 701 -44.87 -1.37 14.60
C GLN A 701 -45.41 -2.79 14.77
N PHE A 702 -45.55 -3.23 16.02
CA PHE A 702 -46.21 -4.48 16.37
C PHE A 702 -47.20 -4.26 17.52
N THR A 703 -48.34 -4.95 17.51
CA THR A 703 -49.36 -4.85 18.56
C THR A 703 -49.58 -6.21 19.22
N GLU A 704 -49.49 -6.27 20.55
CA GLU A 704 -49.84 -7.43 21.38
C GLU A 704 -51.12 -7.14 22.17
N PHE A 705 -52.12 -8.02 22.10
CA PHE A 705 -53.33 -7.91 22.93
C PHE A 705 -53.13 -8.58 24.29
N ILE A 706 -53.60 -7.95 25.37
CA ILE A 706 -53.43 -8.40 26.75
C ILE A 706 -54.71 -9.06 27.26
N GLU A 707 -54.66 -10.36 27.57
CA GLU A 707 -55.82 -11.09 28.11
C GLU A 707 -56.05 -10.83 29.62
N THR A 708 -55.01 -10.53 30.40
CA THR A 708 -55.12 -10.29 31.85
C THR A 708 -54.15 -9.20 32.34
N GLN A 709 -54.67 -8.21 33.08
CA GLN A 709 -53.92 -7.01 33.49
C GLN A 709 -53.01 -7.20 34.74
N SER A 710 -52.86 -8.42 35.29
CA SER A 710 -52.36 -8.61 36.66
C SER A 710 -50.89 -9.05 36.82
N SER A 711 -50.10 -9.20 35.75
CA SER A 711 -48.68 -9.58 35.87
C SER A 711 -47.72 -8.59 35.18
N LYS A 712 -46.64 -8.23 35.88
CA LYS A 712 -45.56 -7.42 35.30
C LYS A 712 -44.86 -8.27 34.24
N SER A 713 -44.67 -7.70 33.05
CA SER A 713 -43.93 -8.30 31.95
C SER A 713 -42.77 -7.39 31.55
N PHE A 714 -41.67 -8.00 31.14
CA PHE A 714 -40.49 -7.37 30.58
C PHE A 714 -40.41 -7.72 29.10
N TYR A 715 -39.97 -6.75 28.30
CA TYR A 715 -39.83 -6.90 26.85
C TYR A 715 -38.41 -6.54 26.43
N ARG A 716 -37.87 -7.25 25.45
CA ARG A 716 -36.61 -6.90 24.80
C ARG A 716 -36.67 -7.13 23.31
N LEU A 717 -36.04 -6.24 22.57
CA LEU A 717 -35.77 -6.42 21.15
C LEU A 717 -34.38 -7.05 21.01
N HIS A 718 -34.30 -8.17 20.33
CA HIS A 718 -33.07 -8.91 20.08
C HIS A 718 -32.75 -8.90 18.58
N TRP A 719 -31.47 -8.74 18.24
CA TRP A 719 -30.95 -8.86 16.88
C TRP A 719 -29.52 -9.38 16.92
N ASN A 720 -29.04 -9.91 15.80
CA ASN A 720 -27.63 -10.25 15.63
C ASN A 720 -26.90 -9.08 14.94
N PRO A 721 -25.92 -8.43 15.58
CA PRO A 721 -25.13 -7.40 14.90
C PRO A 721 -24.25 -7.95 13.77
N ALA A 722 -23.83 -9.21 13.85
CA ALA A 722 -23.09 -9.90 12.78
C ALA A 722 -24.01 -10.18 11.58
N ASN A 723 -23.50 -9.93 10.36
CA ASN A 723 -24.14 -10.11 9.04
C ASN A 723 -25.37 -9.25 8.77
#